data_AF-W4LSR6-F1
#
_entry.id   AF-W4LSR6-F1
#
_cell.length_a   1.000
_cell.length_b   1.000
_cell.length_c   1.000
_cell.angle_alpha   90.00
_cell.angle_beta   90.00
_cell.angle_gamma   90.00
#
_symmetry.space_group_name_H-M   'P 1'
#
loop_
_entity.id
_entity.type
_entity.pdbx_description
1 polymer ?
#
loop_
_entity_poly.entity_id
_entity_poly.type
_entity_poly.pdbx_seq_one_letter_code
_entity_poly.pdbx_strand_id
1 'polypeptide(L)'
;MRVTATDTVMMSGPNSGIFTDTAGEKPGGNITITAQDIRLQDGASISAQSSGEGDAGNITLTARDTLVSVDSTITTAATRADGGNIRVTAGQLTLLYNAQVTAAVGVGEGKGGNIDIKSGVAALFNGQVRADAFGGPGGNITIVADGFLADPASRVTASSARNIDGEVEIRALVTDLSAAVKPLTQDFGQTALLIPQRCAARRQGRPASSFILAGRDSIPAEPDSALPSPLAPVWREPGLEKGLRAYERGDFEQAVISWKEAAQGFERDEQHLAHSAARLYLGQAYQALGQVTKAIQSLDKALILARAAGAPLHMAAALNSLGNAYTITGPVQMAKQHLQQAHDRSTALDHMGLAASIDNHRGNLWLSQAQPQKALAAYLRGIDLAQQADQKVLAAYLQTNAAVAAQQAGQYQDAASRLGEALLQMQRLAPTHHTAYGLIQIGLTYDHLRQHLPKHNLLFLRQALTALNAAEAIAQTLDDPRALSYAWGYLGHLYEREDQYEEARTLTRRAVVAAQRVLAPESLYRWQWQTGRLLHAQGQLQEALEVYRQAVATVQSLRHELLHHYGKPPTTFRFTTGRLYFEFVDLLLQREAVISDQTQATRYLKEARHTVEQFKAAELQDYFRDDCVDAARPQAMPLDAVSKTAIVLYPILLPDRIELLVGLPSGLQRFDVPVSAQRVTEEVRALRTKLERRTSWAFLPHAQHLYNWLIRPLEPILSTIELETLVFVPDGPLRTIPMAVLHDGHQFLIRKYAMAVTPGLDLTDPRPLQHSKAKVLAMGLTQEVQGFPALPHVENELQAVKNLYDSGTILNEAFLVQRIERELRNEPFNILHIATHGQFKSDVEQTFLKRTP
;
A
#
# COMPACT_ATOMS: atom_id res chain seq x y z
N MET A 1 -36.70 5.65 -35.61
CA MET A 1 -36.50 4.24 -35.23
C MET A 1 -37.12 3.98 -33.87
N ARG A 2 -37.87 2.89 -33.71
CA ARG A 2 -38.50 2.51 -32.43
C ARG A 2 -38.14 1.06 -32.08
N VAL A 3 -37.60 0.85 -30.89
CA VAL A 3 -37.28 -0.46 -30.32
C VAL A 3 -38.10 -0.64 -29.05
N THR A 4 -38.80 -1.77 -28.92
CA THR A 4 -39.59 -2.09 -27.73
C THR A 4 -39.31 -3.54 -27.35
N ALA A 5 -38.80 -3.75 -26.13
CA ALA A 5 -38.55 -5.06 -25.55
C ALA A 5 -39.31 -5.17 -24.22
N THR A 6 -39.70 -6.38 -23.84
CA THR A 6 -40.41 -6.62 -22.57
C THR A 6 -39.48 -6.76 -21.38
N ASP A 7 -38.21 -7.13 -21.62
CA ASP A 7 -37.20 -7.38 -20.59
C ASP A 7 -36.00 -6.44 -20.81
N THR A 8 -34.87 -6.91 -21.32
CA THR A 8 -33.66 -6.08 -21.43
C THR A 8 -33.32 -5.72 -22.88
N VAL A 9 -32.93 -4.47 -23.13
CA VAL A 9 -32.20 -4.06 -24.34
C VAL A 9 -30.72 -3.90 -23.98
N MET A 10 -29.86 -4.75 -24.53
CA MET A 10 -28.42 -4.73 -24.28
C MET A 10 -27.64 -4.46 -25.57
N MET A 11 -26.70 -3.51 -25.51
CA MET A 11 -25.74 -3.20 -26.57
C MET A 11 -24.33 -3.27 -25.99
N SER A 12 -23.45 -4.06 -26.62
CA SER A 12 -22.07 -4.27 -26.19
C SER A 12 -21.13 -4.31 -27.38
N GLY A 13 -20.03 -3.58 -27.30
CA GLY A 13 -18.95 -3.53 -28.29
C GLY A 13 -18.91 -2.23 -29.10
N PRO A 14 -17.73 -1.83 -29.63
CA PRO A 14 -17.49 -0.51 -30.22
C PRO A 14 -18.21 -0.26 -31.55
N ASN A 15 -18.74 -1.31 -32.19
CA ASN A 15 -19.52 -1.22 -33.44
C ASN A 15 -21.00 -1.56 -33.21
N SER A 16 -21.43 -1.68 -31.95
CA SER A 16 -22.81 -2.01 -31.58
C SER A 16 -23.56 -0.73 -31.23
N GLY A 17 -24.68 -0.48 -31.92
CA GLY A 17 -25.42 0.74 -31.68
C GLY A 17 -26.69 0.92 -32.50
N ILE A 18 -27.39 2.02 -32.20
CA ILE A 18 -28.61 2.43 -32.90
C ILE A 18 -28.41 3.86 -33.40
N PHE A 19 -28.55 4.02 -34.72
CA PHE A 19 -28.17 5.26 -35.39
C PHE A 19 -29.29 5.76 -36.32
N THR A 20 -29.45 7.08 -36.36
CA THR A 20 -30.30 7.78 -37.32
C THR A 20 -29.57 9.02 -37.81
N ASP A 21 -29.32 9.10 -39.12
CA ASP A 21 -28.53 10.18 -39.70
C ASP A 21 -29.27 10.83 -40.88
N THR A 22 -29.13 12.14 -41.02
CA THR A 22 -29.61 12.90 -42.19
C THR A 22 -28.49 13.80 -42.73
N ALA A 23 -28.48 13.98 -44.05
CA ALA A 23 -27.61 14.92 -44.76
C ALA A 23 -28.41 15.98 -45.55
N GLY A 24 -29.75 15.95 -45.46
CA GLY A 24 -30.64 16.87 -46.17
C GLY A 24 -31.13 18.04 -45.31
N GLU A 25 -32.03 18.83 -45.87
CA GLU A 25 -32.66 19.99 -45.21
C GLU A 25 -33.74 19.59 -44.19
N LYS A 26 -34.09 18.30 -44.11
CA LYS A 26 -35.11 17.79 -43.17
C LYS A 26 -34.46 17.25 -41.88
N PRO A 27 -35.16 17.32 -40.72
CA PRO A 27 -34.62 16.84 -39.45
C PRO A 27 -34.21 15.37 -39.45
N GLY A 28 -33.22 15.05 -38.62
CA GLY A 28 -32.74 13.70 -38.37
C GLY A 28 -33.81 12.81 -37.75
N GLY A 29 -33.72 11.50 -38.00
CA GLY A 29 -34.69 10.54 -37.46
C GLY A 29 -34.62 10.47 -35.92
N ASN A 30 -35.77 10.38 -35.25
CA ASN A 30 -35.80 10.17 -33.80
C ASN A 30 -35.53 8.70 -33.42
N ILE A 31 -34.91 8.46 -32.26
CA ILE A 31 -34.72 7.13 -31.68
C ILE A 31 -35.55 7.00 -30.40
N THR A 32 -36.34 5.94 -30.30
CA THR A 32 -37.10 5.62 -29.07
C THR A 32 -36.85 4.18 -28.68
N ILE A 33 -36.39 3.96 -27.44
CA ILE A 33 -36.16 2.64 -26.85
C ILE A 33 -37.00 2.51 -25.59
N THR A 34 -37.74 1.41 -25.48
CA THR A 34 -38.52 1.08 -24.28
C THR A 34 -38.27 -0.36 -23.87
N ALA A 35 -37.86 -0.57 -22.62
CA ALA A 35 -37.53 -1.88 -22.05
C ALA A 35 -37.76 -1.91 -20.54
N GLN A 36 -37.68 -3.08 -19.90
CA GLN A 36 -37.55 -3.18 -18.46
C GLN A 36 -36.19 -2.62 -18.01
N ASP A 37 -35.11 -3.10 -18.62
CA ASP A 37 -33.75 -2.60 -18.43
C ASP A 37 -33.10 -2.17 -19.75
N ILE A 38 -32.30 -1.10 -19.72
CA ILE A 38 -31.48 -0.67 -20.87
C ILE A 38 -30.00 -0.68 -20.45
N ARG A 39 -29.16 -1.45 -21.15
CA ARG A 39 -27.72 -1.58 -20.85
C ARG A 39 -26.87 -1.26 -22.07
N LEU A 40 -25.97 -0.29 -21.94
CA LEU A 40 -24.92 0.03 -22.92
C LEU A 40 -23.55 -0.22 -22.28
N GLN A 41 -22.68 -0.95 -22.98
CA GLN A 41 -21.32 -1.24 -22.50
C GLN A 41 -20.29 -1.39 -23.63
N ASP A 42 -19.01 -1.36 -23.26
CA ASP A 42 -17.87 -1.72 -24.13
C ASP A 42 -17.78 -0.87 -25.42
N GLY A 43 -18.01 0.43 -25.34
CA GLY A 43 -17.95 1.34 -26.49
C GLY A 43 -19.24 1.42 -27.32
N ALA A 44 -20.35 0.84 -26.85
CA ALA A 44 -21.63 0.91 -27.54
C ALA A 44 -22.15 2.35 -27.69
N SER A 45 -22.89 2.62 -28.78
CA SER A 45 -23.34 3.97 -29.11
C SER A 45 -24.80 4.05 -29.54
N ILE A 46 -25.52 5.06 -29.06
CA ILE A 46 -26.81 5.48 -29.61
C ILE A 46 -26.64 6.90 -30.13
N SER A 47 -26.90 7.14 -31.41
CA SER A 47 -26.79 8.49 -31.95
C SER A 47 -27.87 8.88 -32.96
N ALA A 48 -28.35 10.12 -32.84
CA ALA A 48 -29.23 10.75 -33.81
C ALA A 48 -28.60 12.04 -34.33
N GLN A 49 -28.00 12.01 -35.52
CA GLN A 49 -27.15 13.10 -36.01
C GLN A 49 -27.70 13.77 -37.29
N SER A 50 -27.26 15.01 -37.52
CA SER A 50 -27.48 15.76 -38.76
C SER A 50 -26.21 16.43 -39.26
N SER A 51 -25.85 16.14 -40.51
CA SER A 51 -24.75 16.77 -41.26
C SER A 51 -25.24 17.81 -42.27
N GLY A 52 -26.56 17.88 -42.50
CA GLY A 52 -27.23 18.82 -43.40
C GLY A 52 -27.65 20.11 -42.71
N GLU A 53 -28.68 20.77 -43.27
CA GLU A 53 -29.28 22.00 -42.72
C GLU A 53 -30.47 21.72 -41.79
N GLY A 54 -30.94 20.47 -41.70
CA GLY A 54 -32.00 20.08 -40.75
C GLY A 54 -31.45 19.78 -39.35
N ASP A 55 -32.30 19.90 -38.33
CA ASP A 55 -31.94 19.64 -36.92
C ASP A 55 -31.57 18.17 -36.67
N ALA A 56 -30.82 17.91 -35.60
CA ALA A 56 -30.55 16.54 -35.15
C ALA A 56 -31.81 15.88 -34.56
N GLY A 57 -31.92 14.56 -34.72
CA GLY A 57 -33.03 13.79 -34.17
C GLY A 57 -32.98 13.71 -32.64
N ASN A 58 -34.13 13.47 -32.01
CA ASN A 58 -34.23 13.29 -30.56
C ASN A 58 -34.02 11.83 -30.15
N ILE A 59 -33.45 11.61 -28.97
CA ILE A 59 -33.29 10.29 -28.36
C ILE A 59 -34.18 10.20 -27.12
N THR A 60 -35.00 9.16 -27.01
CA THR A 60 -35.80 8.87 -25.82
C THR A 60 -35.57 7.43 -25.36
N LEU A 61 -35.04 7.28 -24.14
CA LEU A 61 -34.77 5.99 -23.50
C LEU A 61 -35.67 5.86 -22.27
N THR A 62 -36.53 4.84 -22.27
CA THR A 62 -37.44 4.55 -21.17
C THR A 62 -37.19 3.14 -20.65
N ALA A 63 -36.50 3.03 -19.53
CA ALA A 63 -36.35 1.80 -18.76
C ALA A 63 -37.40 1.78 -17.64
N ARG A 64 -38.04 0.62 -17.40
CA ARG A 64 -38.96 0.47 -16.26
C ARG A 64 -38.18 0.46 -14.95
N ASP A 65 -37.03 -0.21 -14.90
CA ASP A 65 -36.25 -0.40 -13.68
C ASP A 65 -34.91 0.33 -13.78
N THR A 66 -33.97 -0.15 -14.61
CA THR A 66 -32.60 0.40 -14.65
C THR A 66 -32.13 0.81 -16.04
N LEU A 67 -31.44 1.96 -16.11
CA LEU A 67 -30.59 2.32 -17.23
C LEU A 67 -29.13 2.36 -16.77
N VAL A 68 -28.29 1.54 -17.40
CA VAL A 68 -26.87 1.45 -17.10
C VAL A 68 -26.08 1.71 -18.37
N SER A 69 -25.23 2.73 -18.36
CA SER A 69 -24.32 3.08 -19.45
C SER A 69 -22.89 3.08 -18.91
N VAL A 70 -22.06 2.18 -19.44
CA VAL A 70 -20.67 1.97 -19.03
C VAL A 70 -19.77 2.11 -20.25
N ASP A 71 -18.76 2.97 -20.21
CA ASP A 71 -17.82 3.15 -21.36
C ASP A 71 -18.55 3.37 -22.71
N SER A 72 -19.67 4.07 -22.71
CA SER A 72 -20.61 4.14 -23.85
C SER A 72 -21.07 5.57 -24.13
N THR A 73 -21.62 5.81 -25.33
CA THR A 73 -22.03 7.15 -25.79
C THR A 73 -23.50 7.20 -26.20
N ILE A 74 -24.22 8.21 -25.71
CA ILE A 74 -25.59 8.55 -26.12
C ILE A 74 -25.55 9.99 -26.62
N THR A 75 -25.74 10.20 -27.93
CA THR A 75 -25.40 11.50 -28.52
C THR A 75 -26.39 11.97 -29.58
N THR A 76 -26.85 13.21 -29.43
CA THR A 76 -27.49 13.98 -30.52
C THR A 76 -26.52 15.06 -30.95
N ALA A 77 -26.31 15.21 -32.26
CA ALA A 77 -25.35 16.18 -32.79
C ALA A 77 -25.79 16.73 -34.14
N ALA A 78 -25.79 18.06 -34.26
CA ALA A 78 -26.01 18.75 -35.52
C ALA A 78 -24.77 19.56 -35.91
N THR A 79 -24.47 19.64 -37.20
CA THR A 79 -23.31 20.37 -37.72
C THR A 79 -23.62 21.85 -37.98
N ARG A 80 -24.79 22.14 -38.58
CA ARG A 80 -25.20 23.48 -39.03
C ARG A 80 -26.60 23.92 -38.57
N ALA A 81 -27.24 23.11 -37.72
CA ALA A 81 -28.62 23.30 -37.26
C ALA A 81 -28.70 23.02 -35.75
N ASP A 82 -29.90 22.99 -35.17
CA ASP A 82 -30.07 22.83 -33.73
C ASP A 82 -29.84 21.37 -33.29
N GLY A 83 -29.28 21.21 -32.09
CA GLY A 83 -29.06 19.91 -31.45
C GLY A 83 -30.38 19.26 -31.02
N GLY A 84 -30.48 17.95 -31.20
CA GLY A 84 -31.64 17.17 -30.76
C GLY A 84 -31.65 16.98 -29.24
N ASN A 85 -32.82 16.76 -28.65
CA ASN A 85 -32.94 16.55 -27.20
C ASN A 85 -32.73 15.08 -26.82
N ILE A 86 -32.19 14.85 -25.63
CA ILE A 86 -32.05 13.53 -25.03
C ILE A 86 -32.94 13.44 -23.79
N ARG A 87 -33.81 12.42 -23.74
CA ARG A 87 -34.61 12.09 -22.57
C ARG A 87 -34.32 10.69 -22.08
N VAL A 88 -33.94 10.58 -20.81
CA VAL A 88 -33.68 9.33 -20.11
C VAL A 88 -34.64 9.21 -18.94
N THR A 89 -35.43 8.14 -18.91
CA THR A 89 -36.31 7.81 -17.80
C THR A 89 -36.02 6.38 -17.34
N ALA A 90 -35.72 6.19 -16.06
CA ALA A 90 -35.58 4.87 -15.42
C ALA A 90 -36.35 4.84 -14.10
N GLY A 91 -37.02 3.75 -13.74
CA GLY A 91 -37.82 3.73 -12.50
C GLY A 91 -36.96 3.81 -11.24
N GLN A 92 -35.90 3.01 -11.16
CA GLN A 92 -35.07 2.89 -9.96
C GLN A 92 -33.72 3.58 -10.10
N LEU A 93 -32.99 3.33 -11.19
CA LEU A 93 -31.58 3.75 -11.29
C LEU A 93 -31.20 4.17 -12.71
N THR A 94 -30.56 5.33 -12.81
CA THR A 94 -29.71 5.72 -13.93
C THR A 94 -28.24 5.71 -13.48
N LEU A 95 -27.42 4.84 -14.04
CA LEU A 95 -25.97 4.76 -13.77
C LEU A 95 -25.17 5.13 -15.01
N LEU A 96 -24.34 6.16 -14.90
CA LEU A 96 -23.40 6.59 -15.94
C LEU A 96 -21.95 6.42 -15.43
N TYR A 97 -21.26 5.38 -15.88
CA TYR A 97 -19.89 5.07 -15.50
C TYR A 97 -18.95 5.23 -16.70
N ASN A 98 -18.05 6.22 -16.67
CA ASN A 98 -17.21 6.59 -17.82
C ASN A 98 -18.01 6.75 -19.15
N ALA A 99 -19.29 7.11 -19.03
CA ALA A 99 -20.22 7.22 -20.15
C ALA A 99 -20.50 8.69 -20.49
N GLN A 100 -20.85 8.94 -21.75
CA GLN A 100 -21.14 10.28 -22.25
C GLN A 100 -22.58 10.36 -22.74
N VAL A 101 -23.34 11.31 -22.20
CA VAL A 101 -24.67 11.72 -22.68
C VAL A 101 -24.51 13.14 -23.19
N THR A 102 -24.60 13.34 -24.50
CA THR A 102 -24.22 14.61 -25.12
C THR A 102 -25.24 15.08 -26.14
N ALA A 103 -25.79 16.27 -25.95
CA ALA A 103 -26.72 16.93 -26.87
C ALA A 103 -26.11 18.24 -27.36
N ALA A 104 -24.97 18.13 -28.06
CA ALA A 104 -24.11 19.27 -28.37
C ALA A 104 -24.05 19.59 -29.88
N VAL A 105 -23.85 20.87 -30.20
CA VAL A 105 -23.61 21.34 -31.58
C VAL A 105 -22.11 21.60 -31.75
N GLY A 106 -21.48 20.93 -32.71
CA GLY A 106 -20.02 20.87 -32.81
C GLY A 106 -19.35 22.19 -33.19
N VAL A 107 -19.81 22.86 -34.26
CA VAL A 107 -19.16 24.06 -34.83
C VAL A 107 -20.13 25.08 -35.46
N GLY A 108 -21.43 24.77 -35.56
CA GLY A 108 -22.44 25.65 -36.15
C GLY A 108 -23.01 26.71 -35.19
N GLU A 109 -23.84 27.60 -35.74
CA GLU A 109 -24.60 28.61 -34.97
C GLU A 109 -25.86 28.07 -34.28
N GLY A 110 -26.14 26.77 -34.44
CA GLY A 110 -27.29 26.11 -33.83
C GLY A 110 -27.21 26.04 -32.31
N LYS A 111 -28.39 25.92 -31.69
CA LYS A 111 -28.57 25.81 -30.24
C LYS A 111 -28.23 24.41 -29.74
N GLY A 112 -27.66 24.32 -28.54
CA GLY A 112 -27.49 23.04 -27.84
C GLY A 112 -28.83 22.37 -27.55
N GLY A 113 -28.89 21.04 -27.58
CA GLY A 113 -30.10 20.29 -27.27
C GLY A 113 -30.27 20.09 -25.76
N ASN A 114 -31.51 19.96 -25.28
CA ASN A 114 -31.78 19.76 -23.86
C ASN A 114 -31.58 18.29 -23.45
N ILE A 115 -31.14 18.08 -22.21
CA ILE A 115 -31.01 16.75 -21.61
C ILE A 115 -31.88 16.64 -20.37
N ASP A 116 -32.86 15.74 -20.42
CA ASP A 116 -33.73 15.39 -19.29
C ASP A 116 -33.36 14.00 -18.76
N ILE A 117 -32.99 13.88 -17.49
CA ILE A 117 -32.79 12.59 -16.80
C ILE A 117 -33.77 12.49 -15.64
N LYS A 118 -34.58 11.43 -15.62
CA LYS A 118 -35.53 11.13 -14.55
C LYS A 118 -35.34 9.73 -14.01
N SER A 119 -35.00 9.58 -12.74
CA SER A 119 -34.91 8.25 -12.11
C SER A 119 -34.94 8.26 -10.60
N GLY A 120 -35.32 7.15 -9.94
CA GLY A 120 -35.25 7.06 -8.48
C GLY A 120 -33.88 7.49 -7.93
N VAL A 121 -32.79 6.93 -8.47
CA VAL A 121 -31.42 7.40 -8.20
C VAL A 121 -30.71 7.69 -9.51
N ALA A 122 -30.03 8.83 -9.60
CA ALA A 122 -29.12 9.16 -10.70
C ALA A 122 -27.68 9.19 -10.16
N ALA A 123 -26.84 8.27 -10.65
CA ALA A 123 -25.46 8.10 -10.21
C ALA A 123 -24.48 8.29 -11.36
N LEU A 124 -23.56 9.23 -11.22
CA LEU A 124 -22.52 9.59 -12.19
C LEU A 124 -21.14 9.30 -11.59
N PHE A 125 -20.35 8.47 -12.26
CA PHE A 125 -18.98 8.13 -11.88
C PHE A 125 -18.06 8.29 -13.09
N ASN A 126 -17.25 9.36 -13.10
CA ASN A 126 -16.58 9.85 -14.29
C ASN A 126 -17.53 9.98 -15.51
N GLY A 127 -18.81 10.25 -15.26
CA GLY A 127 -19.85 10.38 -16.28
C GLY A 127 -19.94 11.81 -16.79
N GLN A 128 -20.21 11.98 -18.09
CA GLN A 128 -20.35 13.30 -18.71
C GLN A 128 -21.77 13.50 -19.23
N VAL A 129 -22.46 14.54 -18.77
CA VAL A 129 -23.76 14.98 -19.29
C VAL A 129 -23.58 16.39 -19.84
N ARG A 130 -23.62 16.55 -21.16
CA ARG A 130 -23.17 17.78 -21.83
C ARG A 130 -24.18 18.28 -22.85
N ALA A 131 -24.68 19.50 -22.66
CA ALA A 131 -25.57 20.20 -23.58
C ALA A 131 -24.89 21.45 -24.17
N ASP A 132 -23.58 21.35 -24.42
CA ASP A 132 -22.75 22.48 -24.84
C ASP A 132 -23.04 22.92 -26.29
N ALA A 133 -22.79 24.19 -26.59
CA ALA A 133 -22.90 24.74 -27.94
C ALA A 133 -21.68 25.59 -28.31
N PHE A 134 -21.41 25.76 -29.62
CA PHE A 134 -20.30 26.60 -30.08
C PHE A 134 -20.76 28.02 -30.46
N GLY A 135 -21.61 28.16 -31.48
CA GLY A 135 -22.10 29.47 -31.96
C GLY A 135 -23.44 29.92 -31.37
N GLY A 136 -24.36 28.98 -31.10
CA GLY A 136 -25.67 29.25 -30.48
C GLY A 136 -25.65 29.12 -28.94
N PRO A 137 -26.75 29.46 -28.25
CA PRO A 137 -26.89 29.24 -26.80
C PRO A 137 -26.76 27.75 -26.43
N GLY A 138 -26.22 27.49 -25.24
CA GLY A 138 -26.19 26.15 -24.64
C GLY A 138 -27.59 25.62 -24.37
N GLY A 139 -27.76 24.29 -24.39
CA GLY A 139 -29.02 23.64 -24.02
C GLY A 139 -29.23 23.58 -22.51
N ASN A 140 -30.43 23.24 -22.05
CA ASN A 140 -30.71 23.07 -20.63
C ASN A 140 -30.58 21.60 -20.21
N ILE A 141 -30.06 21.37 -19.00
CA ILE A 141 -29.98 20.04 -18.39
C ILE A 141 -30.88 20.01 -17.16
N THR A 142 -31.82 19.07 -17.13
CA THR A 142 -32.67 18.82 -15.95
C THR A 142 -32.50 17.39 -15.48
N ILE A 143 -32.03 17.22 -14.24
CA ILE A 143 -31.93 15.92 -13.58
C ILE A 143 -32.92 15.88 -12.42
N VAL A 144 -33.93 15.02 -12.50
CA VAL A 144 -34.91 14.80 -11.44
C VAL A 144 -34.72 13.41 -10.87
N ALA A 145 -34.33 13.32 -9.60
CA ALA A 145 -34.16 12.04 -8.94
C ALA A 145 -34.54 12.06 -7.47
N ASP A 146 -34.91 10.93 -6.89
CA ASP A 146 -35.08 10.84 -5.43
C ASP A 146 -33.71 10.92 -4.72
N GLY A 147 -32.62 10.50 -5.40
CA GLY A 147 -31.23 10.72 -4.96
C GLY A 147 -30.29 11.00 -6.14
N PHE A 148 -29.37 11.94 -5.97
CA PHE A 148 -28.34 12.27 -6.97
C PHE A 148 -26.93 12.09 -6.39
N LEU A 149 -26.11 11.25 -7.03
CA LEU A 149 -24.73 10.95 -6.63
C LEU A 149 -23.81 11.26 -7.80
N ALA A 150 -22.80 12.11 -7.61
CA ALA A 150 -21.79 12.39 -8.63
C ALA A 150 -20.41 12.44 -7.98
N ASP A 151 -19.43 11.75 -8.58
CA ASP A 151 -18.04 11.85 -8.14
C ASP A 151 -17.36 13.13 -8.68
N PRO A 152 -16.22 13.55 -8.12
CA PRO A 152 -15.55 14.78 -8.56
C PRO A 152 -15.02 14.77 -10.01
N ALA A 153 -14.92 13.60 -10.65
CA ALA A 153 -14.52 13.49 -12.05
C ALA A 153 -15.70 13.66 -13.03
N SER A 154 -16.94 13.46 -12.56
CA SER A 154 -18.15 13.65 -13.37
C SER A 154 -18.38 15.11 -13.73
N ARG A 155 -18.93 15.36 -14.93
CA ARG A 155 -19.20 16.71 -15.44
C ARG A 155 -20.63 16.82 -15.94
N VAL A 156 -21.33 17.84 -15.47
CA VAL A 156 -22.62 18.27 -16.01
C VAL A 156 -22.48 19.70 -16.50
N THR A 157 -22.48 19.92 -17.81
CA THR A 157 -22.20 21.24 -18.41
C THR A 157 -23.18 21.56 -19.53
N ALA A 158 -23.54 22.83 -19.64
CA ALA A 158 -24.47 23.33 -20.65
C ALA A 158 -23.94 24.65 -21.24
N SER A 159 -22.61 24.73 -21.44
CA SER A 159 -21.94 26.00 -21.74
C SER A 159 -21.93 26.33 -23.23
N SER A 160 -21.87 27.61 -23.59
CA SER A 160 -21.66 28.07 -24.96
C SER A 160 -20.33 28.81 -25.13
N ALA A 161 -19.60 28.53 -26.22
CA ALA A 161 -18.31 29.16 -26.48
C ALA A 161 -18.42 30.62 -26.97
N ARG A 162 -19.50 30.97 -27.68
CA ARG A 162 -19.72 32.32 -28.27
C ARG A 162 -21.06 32.94 -27.91
N ASN A 163 -21.89 32.28 -27.11
CA ASN A 163 -23.24 32.73 -26.76
C ASN A 163 -23.53 32.49 -25.27
N ILE A 164 -24.79 32.63 -24.85
CA ILE A 164 -25.19 32.40 -23.46
C ILE A 164 -25.17 30.90 -23.09
N ASP A 165 -24.71 30.61 -21.87
CA ASP A 165 -24.78 29.28 -21.27
C ASP A 165 -26.24 28.90 -20.99
N GLY A 166 -26.55 27.60 -21.10
CA GLY A 166 -27.82 27.02 -20.69
C GLY A 166 -27.85 26.69 -19.20
N GLU A 167 -29.05 26.41 -18.69
CA GLU A 167 -29.29 26.16 -17.27
C GLU A 167 -29.12 24.69 -16.90
N VAL A 168 -28.41 24.42 -15.81
CA VAL A 168 -28.30 23.08 -15.20
C VAL A 168 -29.13 23.06 -13.92
N GLU A 169 -30.24 22.34 -13.95
CA GLU A 169 -31.14 22.17 -12.82
C GLU A 169 -31.15 20.72 -12.31
N ILE A 170 -30.69 20.51 -11.07
CA ILE A 170 -30.72 19.20 -10.42
C ILE A 170 -31.73 19.25 -9.29
N ARG A 171 -32.87 18.59 -9.48
CA ARG A 171 -33.92 18.42 -8.48
C ARG A 171 -33.82 17.03 -7.88
N ALA A 172 -33.08 16.93 -6.79
CA ALA A 172 -33.09 15.74 -5.95
C ALA A 172 -33.37 16.08 -4.49
N LEU A 173 -33.89 15.14 -3.71
CA LEU A 173 -33.83 15.24 -2.26
C LEU A 173 -32.34 15.28 -1.91
N VAL A 174 -31.82 16.48 -1.69
CA VAL A 174 -30.50 16.69 -1.12
C VAL A 174 -30.57 16.06 0.26
N THR A 175 -30.18 14.80 0.35
CA THR A 175 -29.96 14.13 1.62
C THR A 175 -28.68 14.74 2.13
N ASP A 176 -28.81 15.81 2.90
CA ASP A 176 -27.74 16.36 3.70
C ASP A 176 -27.29 15.26 4.68
N LEU A 177 -26.27 14.51 4.26
CA LEU A 177 -25.69 13.41 5.03
C LEU A 177 -24.97 13.89 6.29
N SER A 178 -24.93 15.20 6.57
CA SER A 178 -24.45 15.72 7.86
C SER A 178 -25.44 15.48 9.01
N ALA A 179 -26.75 15.38 8.74
CA ALA A 179 -27.79 15.32 9.76
C ALA A 179 -28.25 13.89 10.14
N ALA A 180 -27.78 12.85 9.45
CA ALA A 180 -27.99 11.46 9.84
C ALA A 180 -26.99 10.97 10.92
N VAL A 181 -26.05 11.82 11.34
CA VAL A 181 -25.12 11.52 12.43
C VAL A 181 -25.76 11.91 13.76
N LYS A 182 -26.61 11.01 14.30
CA LYS A 182 -26.84 10.91 15.74
C LYS A 182 -26.07 9.70 16.27
N PRO A 183 -25.33 9.81 17.39
CA PRO A 183 -24.45 8.76 17.86
C PRO A 183 -25.22 7.70 18.65
N LEU A 184 -24.96 6.43 18.35
CA LEU A 184 -24.96 5.22 19.20
C LEU A 184 -24.98 4.00 18.24
N THR A 185 -23.98 3.13 18.16
CA THR A 185 -23.39 2.30 19.22
C THR A 185 -22.00 1.78 18.79
N GLN A 186 -21.32 1.10 19.71
CA GLN A 186 -19.91 0.69 19.74
C GLN A 186 -19.40 -0.30 18.66
N ASP A 187 -19.94 -0.32 17.45
CA ASP A 187 -19.41 -1.17 16.38
C ASP A 187 -18.87 -0.34 15.21
N PHE A 188 -17.54 -0.33 15.09
CA PHE A 188 -16.85 0.28 13.96
C PHE A 188 -17.08 -0.57 12.70
N GLY A 189 -17.79 0.00 11.71
CA GLY A 189 -17.75 -0.49 10.35
C GLY A 189 -16.31 -0.42 9.84
N GLN A 190 -15.76 -1.56 9.43
CA GLN A 190 -14.40 -1.69 8.93
C GLN A 190 -14.25 -0.95 7.59
N THR A 191 -13.76 0.29 7.63
CA THR A 191 -13.33 1.03 6.42
C THR A 191 -12.20 0.31 5.68
N ALA A 192 -11.48 -0.58 6.36
CA ALA A 192 -10.47 -1.48 5.80
C ALA A 192 -11.02 -2.46 4.73
N LEU A 193 -12.32 -2.74 4.73
CA LEU A 193 -12.96 -3.63 3.74
C LEU A 193 -13.31 -2.94 2.41
N LEU A 194 -13.14 -1.62 2.31
CA LEU A 194 -13.53 -0.83 1.13
C LEU A 194 -12.35 -0.38 0.26
N ILE A 195 -11.17 -0.98 0.43
CA ILE A 195 -10.02 -0.78 -0.47
C ILE A 195 -9.78 -2.09 -1.23
N PRO A 196 -10.37 -2.30 -2.43
CA PRO A 196 -10.07 -3.45 -3.24
C PRO A 196 -8.61 -3.40 -3.69
N GLN A 197 -7.86 -4.39 -3.24
CA GLN A 197 -6.43 -4.56 -3.47
C GLN A 197 -6.13 -4.57 -4.97
N ARG A 198 -5.09 -3.81 -5.37
CA ARG A 198 -4.55 -3.65 -6.74
C ARG A 198 -4.30 -4.98 -7.48
N CYS A 199 -4.29 -6.10 -6.76
CA CYS A 199 -4.13 -7.45 -7.27
C CYS A 199 -5.36 -8.08 -7.92
N ALA A 200 -6.56 -7.55 -7.67
CA ALA A 200 -7.76 -7.94 -8.41
C ALA A 200 -7.59 -7.69 -9.92
N ALA A 201 -6.83 -6.67 -10.31
CA ALA A 201 -6.50 -6.38 -11.71
C ALA A 201 -5.54 -7.42 -12.33
N ARG A 202 -4.61 -8.00 -11.56
CA ARG A 202 -3.70 -9.07 -12.03
C ARG A 202 -4.36 -10.45 -12.05
N ARG A 203 -5.44 -10.66 -11.29
CA ARG A 203 -6.23 -11.91 -11.28
C ARG A 203 -7.10 -12.13 -12.53
N GLN A 204 -7.08 -11.22 -13.51
CA GLN A 204 -7.98 -11.26 -14.67
C GLN A 204 -7.55 -12.28 -15.74
N GLY A 205 -7.79 -13.55 -15.45
CA GLY A 205 -8.18 -14.56 -16.44
C GLY A 205 -9.70 -14.72 -16.56
N ARG A 206 -10.49 -13.87 -15.88
CA ARG A 206 -11.96 -13.82 -15.96
C ARG A 206 -12.43 -12.35 -16.01
N PRO A 207 -13.39 -12.00 -16.88
CA PRO A 207 -13.93 -10.65 -16.95
C PRO A 207 -14.72 -10.35 -15.66
N ALA A 208 -14.19 -9.44 -14.85
CA ALA A 208 -14.85 -8.93 -13.66
C ALA A 208 -14.57 -7.43 -13.55
N SER A 209 -15.63 -6.62 -13.49
CA SER A 209 -15.52 -5.19 -13.21
C SER A 209 -15.11 -4.99 -11.75
N SER A 210 -14.07 -4.19 -11.50
CA SER A 210 -13.63 -3.83 -10.16
C SER A 210 -13.55 -2.31 -10.02
N PHE A 211 -14.26 -1.74 -9.05
CA PHE A 211 -14.08 -0.36 -8.61
C PHE A 211 -12.89 -0.31 -7.65
N ILE A 212 -11.80 0.38 -8.03
CA ILE A 212 -10.62 0.56 -7.16
C ILE A 212 -10.59 2.03 -6.75
N LEU A 213 -10.77 2.31 -5.46
CA LEU A 213 -10.44 3.62 -4.92
C LEU A 213 -8.91 3.73 -4.90
N ALA A 214 -8.32 4.46 -5.86
CA ALA A 214 -6.89 4.73 -5.86
C ALA A 214 -6.56 5.67 -4.68
N GLY A 215 -6.30 5.05 -3.52
CA GLY A 215 -5.74 5.72 -2.36
C GLY A 215 -4.31 6.20 -2.63
N ARG A 216 -3.62 6.62 -1.57
CA ARG A 216 -2.19 6.91 -1.61
C ARG A 216 -1.38 5.70 -2.06
N ASP A 217 -0.21 5.96 -2.65
CA ASP A 217 0.71 4.94 -3.20
C ASP A 217 1.86 4.60 -2.23
N SER A 218 2.08 5.44 -1.21
CA SER A 218 3.09 5.22 -0.18
C SER A 218 2.66 5.84 1.15
N ILE A 219 3.35 5.46 2.23
CA ILE A 219 3.22 6.16 3.50
C ILE A 219 3.88 7.56 3.37
N PRO A 220 3.25 8.62 3.90
CA PRO A 220 3.90 9.91 4.10
C PRO A 220 5.22 9.78 4.88
N ALA A 221 6.13 10.74 4.75
CA ALA A 221 7.35 10.74 5.56
C ALA A 221 6.99 10.80 7.06
N GLU A 222 7.40 9.79 7.82
CA GLU A 222 7.16 9.69 9.25
C GLU A 222 8.33 10.33 10.04
N PRO A 223 8.08 10.92 11.22
CA PRO A 223 9.14 11.54 12.01
C PRO A 223 10.11 10.54 12.66
N ASP A 224 9.83 9.23 12.61
CA ASP A 224 10.74 8.15 13.01
C ASP A 224 11.63 7.66 11.84
N SER A 225 11.57 8.31 10.68
CA SER A 225 12.39 8.07 9.49
C SER A 225 13.30 9.26 9.18
N ALA A 226 14.19 9.14 8.20
CA ALA A 226 15.00 10.28 7.74
C ALA A 226 14.09 11.37 7.17
N LEU A 227 14.30 12.63 7.54
CA LEU A 227 13.41 13.72 7.12
C LEU A 227 13.77 14.22 5.71
N PRO A 228 12.80 14.37 4.79
CA PRO A 228 13.03 15.03 3.50
C PRO A 228 13.35 16.51 3.71
N SER A 229 13.96 17.15 2.72
CA SER A 229 14.23 18.58 2.81
C SER A 229 12.91 19.36 2.91
N PRO A 230 12.84 20.42 3.75
CA PRO A 230 11.74 21.38 3.68
C PRO A 230 11.68 22.01 2.29
N LEU A 231 10.51 22.58 1.95
CA LEU A 231 10.36 23.42 0.76
C LEU A 231 11.47 24.46 0.72
N ALA A 232 12.27 24.42 -0.33
CA ALA A 232 13.32 25.39 -0.52
C ALA A 232 12.65 26.72 -0.94
N PRO A 233 12.92 27.85 -0.25
CA PRO A 233 12.28 29.14 -0.53
C PRO A 233 12.87 29.83 -1.78
N VAL A 234 13.30 29.04 -2.77
CA VAL A 234 14.05 29.50 -3.95
C VAL A 234 13.17 30.38 -4.83
N TRP A 235 11.85 30.23 -4.76
CA TRP A 235 10.92 30.87 -5.68
C TRP A 235 9.84 31.65 -4.92
N ARG A 236 9.85 32.97 -5.09
CA ARG A 236 8.75 33.87 -4.70
C ARG A 236 8.03 34.34 -5.96
N GLU A 237 7.48 33.38 -6.71
CA GLU A 237 6.59 33.71 -7.82
C GLU A 237 5.25 34.19 -7.23
N PRO A 238 4.74 35.38 -7.63
CA PRO A 238 3.46 35.88 -7.18
C PRO A 238 2.34 34.87 -7.44
N GLY A 239 1.50 34.59 -6.44
CA GLY A 239 0.37 33.68 -6.55
C GLY A 239 0.60 32.29 -5.95
N LEU A 240 1.80 31.98 -5.45
CA LEU A 240 2.11 30.72 -4.78
C LEU A 240 2.02 30.79 -3.24
N GLU A 241 1.83 31.98 -2.66
CA GLU A 241 1.93 32.23 -1.22
C GLU A 241 0.83 31.55 -0.41
N LYS A 242 -0.39 31.46 -0.98
CA LYS A 242 -1.52 30.78 -0.32
C LYS A 242 -1.21 29.31 -0.08
N GLY A 243 -0.66 28.62 -1.08
CA GLY A 243 -0.26 27.22 -0.96
C GLY A 243 0.94 27.05 -0.02
N LEU A 244 1.91 27.98 -0.05
CA LEU A 244 3.06 27.94 0.85
C LEU A 244 2.65 28.03 2.32
N ARG A 245 1.76 28.98 2.67
CA ARG A 245 1.24 29.11 4.05
C ARG A 245 0.42 27.90 4.51
N ALA A 246 -0.26 27.21 3.59
CA ALA A 246 -0.97 25.98 3.90
C ALA A 246 0.03 24.86 4.19
N TYR A 247 1.03 24.68 3.31
CA TYR A 247 2.08 23.69 3.46
C TYR A 247 2.92 23.88 4.73
N GLU A 248 3.30 25.13 5.05
CA GLU A 248 4.05 25.47 6.26
C GLU A 248 3.30 25.14 7.55
N ARG A 249 1.96 25.09 7.51
CA ARG A 249 1.10 24.69 8.64
C ARG A 249 0.71 23.20 8.62
N GLY A 250 1.19 22.44 7.64
CA GLY A 250 0.89 21.01 7.51
C GLY A 250 -0.44 20.69 6.81
N ASP A 251 -1.14 21.70 6.28
CA ASP A 251 -2.36 21.54 5.48
C ASP A 251 -1.99 21.30 4.00
N PHE A 252 -1.50 20.09 3.74
CA PHE A 252 -1.00 19.71 2.43
C PHE A 252 -2.10 19.57 1.39
N GLU A 253 -3.32 19.19 1.79
CA GLU A 253 -4.49 19.13 0.94
C GLU A 253 -4.85 20.53 0.40
N GLN A 254 -4.92 21.54 1.27
CA GLN A 254 -5.16 22.92 0.83
C GLN A 254 -4.00 23.49 0.02
N ALA A 255 -2.75 23.07 0.32
CA ALA A 255 -1.60 23.43 -0.49
C ALA A 255 -1.72 22.88 -1.92
N VAL A 256 -2.13 21.61 -2.07
CA VAL A 256 -2.41 20.98 -3.38
C VAL A 256 -3.49 21.74 -4.13
N ILE A 257 -4.62 22.06 -3.49
CA ILE A 257 -5.70 22.81 -4.12
C ILE A 257 -5.19 24.16 -4.65
N SER A 258 -4.52 24.92 -3.78
CA SER A 258 -4.05 26.28 -4.10
C SER A 258 -3.01 26.27 -5.23
N TRP A 259 -2.04 25.35 -5.22
CA TRP A 259 -1.03 25.28 -6.27
C TRP A 259 -1.54 24.65 -7.57
N LYS A 260 -2.61 23.84 -7.52
CA LYS A 260 -3.26 23.32 -8.72
C LYS A 260 -4.00 24.42 -9.45
N GLU A 261 -4.73 25.27 -8.72
CA GLU A 261 -5.36 26.48 -9.26
C GLU A 261 -4.31 27.43 -9.86
N ALA A 262 -3.23 27.71 -9.13
CA ALA A 262 -2.14 28.56 -9.62
C ALA A 262 -1.50 27.97 -10.89
N ALA A 263 -1.20 26.67 -10.91
CA ALA A 263 -0.65 26.01 -12.09
C ALA A 263 -1.57 26.09 -13.32
N GLN A 264 -2.89 26.04 -13.15
CA GLN A 264 -3.86 26.23 -14.23
C GLN A 264 -3.93 27.68 -14.70
N GLY A 265 -3.78 28.65 -13.80
CA GLY A 265 -3.63 30.07 -14.16
C GLY A 265 -2.40 30.30 -15.03
N PHE A 266 -1.22 29.90 -14.55
CA PHE A 266 0.03 30.06 -15.28
C PHE A 266 0.06 29.31 -16.62
N GLU A 267 -0.65 28.18 -16.73
CA GLU A 267 -0.80 27.46 -17.99
C GLU A 267 -1.63 28.25 -19.02
N ARG A 268 -2.73 28.89 -18.59
CA ARG A 268 -3.56 29.74 -19.45
C ARG A 268 -2.84 31.02 -19.87
N ASP A 269 -2.04 31.58 -18.97
CA ASP A 269 -1.31 32.83 -19.20
C ASP A 269 0.06 32.60 -19.85
N GLU A 270 0.37 31.37 -20.26
CA GLU A 270 1.64 30.95 -20.90
C GLU A 270 2.91 31.27 -20.08
N GLN A 271 2.78 31.35 -18.75
CA GLN A 271 3.88 31.64 -17.83
C GLN A 271 4.66 30.37 -17.46
N HIS A 272 5.50 29.89 -18.37
CA HIS A 272 6.20 28.60 -18.23
C HIS A 272 7.04 28.47 -16.94
N LEU A 273 7.71 29.54 -16.50
CA LEU A 273 8.54 29.51 -15.28
C LEU A 273 7.69 29.38 -14.01
N ALA A 274 6.66 30.23 -13.86
CA ALA A 274 5.72 30.16 -12.74
C ALA A 274 4.92 28.84 -12.74
N HIS A 275 4.55 28.33 -13.92
CA HIS A 275 3.94 27.02 -14.08
C HIS A 275 4.86 25.90 -13.61
N SER A 276 6.15 25.97 -13.95
CA SER A 276 7.16 25.02 -13.46
C SER A 276 7.28 25.05 -11.93
N ALA A 277 7.31 26.24 -11.32
CA ALA A 277 7.38 26.39 -9.86
C ALA A 277 6.14 25.83 -9.16
N ALA A 278 4.94 26.14 -9.66
CA ALA A 278 3.68 25.60 -9.15
C ALA A 278 3.65 24.06 -9.21
N ARG A 279 4.12 23.48 -10.32
CA ARG A 279 4.22 22.02 -10.52
C ARG A 279 5.24 21.36 -9.60
N LEU A 280 6.36 22.03 -9.32
CA LEU A 280 7.36 21.57 -8.34
C LEU A 280 6.74 21.49 -6.94
N TYR A 281 6.07 22.56 -6.50
CA TYR A 281 5.42 22.61 -5.19
C TYR A 281 4.26 21.61 -5.06
N LEU A 282 3.45 21.44 -6.11
CA LEU A 282 2.46 20.36 -6.19
C LEU A 282 3.10 18.98 -6.01
N GLY A 283 4.22 18.75 -6.69
CA GLY A 283 4.99 17.52 -6.56
C GLY A 283 5.35 17.22 -5.10
N GLN A 284 5.90 18.20 -4.40
CA GLN A 284 6.30 18.05 -3.00
C GLN A 284 5.10 17.89 -2.04
N ALA A 285 3.99 18.59 -2.28
CA ALA A 285 2.76 18.39 -1.52
C ALA A 285 2.19 16.98 -1.70
N TYR A 286 2.19 16.47 -2.93
CA TYR A 286 1.78 15.08 -3.20
C TYR A 286 2.71 14.08 -2.51
N GLN A 287 4.03 14.34 -2.43
CA GLN A 287 4.95 13.50 -1.63
C GLN A 287 4.58 13.51 -0.14
N ALA A 288 4.30 14.69 0.43
CA ALA A 288 3.88 14.82 1.83
C ALA A 288 2.56 14.11 2.14
N LEU A 289 1.70 13.92 1.13
CA LEU A 289 0.44 13.17 1.23
C LEU A 289 0.57 11.66 0.92
N GLY A 290 1.76 11.18 0.56
CA GLY A 290 1.97 9.78 0.11
C GLY A 290 1.40 9.48 -1.29
N GLN A 291 1.05 10.50 -2.07
CA GLN A 291 0.53 10.38 -3.44
C GLN A 291 1.68 10.45 -4.46
N VAL A 292 2.67 9.55 -4.34
CA VAL A 292 3.96 9.69 -5.03
C VAL A 292 3.84 9.57 -6.55
N THR A 293 2.88 8.80 -7.09
CA THR A 293 2.67 8.75 -8.54
C THR A 293 2.27 10.12 -9.10
N LYS A 294 1.36 10.83 -8.42
CA LYS A 294 0.97 12.20 -8.79
C LYS A 294 2.11 13.18 -8.58
N ALA A 295 2.95 12.94 -7.58
CA ALA A 295 4.16 13.73 -7.38
C ALA A 295 5.09 13.61 -8.58
N ILE A 296 5.44 12.39 -9.00
CA ILE A 296 6.32 12.15 -10.16
C ILE A 296 5.74 12.80 -11.42
N GLN A 297 4.46 12.61 -11.71
CA GLN A 297 3.80 13.26 -12.85
C GLN A 297 3.91 14.79 -12.82
N SER A 298 3.71 15.39 -11.65
CA SER A 298 3.81 16.85 -11.48
C SER A 298 5.25 17.33 -11.65
N LEU A 299 6.22 16.59 -11.10
CA LEU A 299 7.64 16.91 -11.15
C LEU A 299 8.24 16.71 -12.55
N ASP A 300 7.80 15.71 -13.30
CA ASP A 300 8.18 15.52 -14.70
C ASP A 300 7.67 16.68 -15.56
N LYS A 301 6.41 17.11 -15.35
CA LYS A 301 5.89 18.31 -16.02
C LYS A 301 6.68 19.56 -15.63
N ALA A 302 7.05 19.72 -14.35
CA ALA A 302 7.93 20.81 -13.91
C ALA A 302 9.28 20.78 -14.63
N LEU A 303 9.91 19.61 -14.76
CA LEU A 303 11.19 19.47 -15.45
C LEU A 303 11.09 19.81 -16.95
N ILE A 304 10.01 19.42 -17.62
CA ILE A 304 9.75 19.77 -19.03
C ILE A 304 9.58 21.28 -19.19
N LEU A 305 8.77 21.91 -18.33
CA LEU A 305 8.53 23.36 -18.36
C LEU A 305 9.81 24.15 -18.07
N ALA A 306 10.60 23.71 -17.09
CA ALA A 306 11.90 24.30 -16.79
C ALA A 306 12.85 24.24 -17.98
N ARG A 307 12.85 23.13 -18.75
CA ARG A 307 13.61 22.97 -20.00
C ARG A 307 13.15 23.95 -21.07
N ALA A 308 11.84 24.05 -21.30
CA ALA A 308 11.28 24.98 -22.28
C ALA A 308 11.60 26.45 -21.93
N ALA A 309 11.57 26.79 -20.64
CA ALA A 309 11.90 28.13 -20.14
C ALA A 309 13.42 28.41 -20.05
N GLY A 310 14.29 27.45 -20.35
CA GLY A 310 15.74 27.62 -20.21
C GLY A 310 16.21 27.89 -18.77
N ALA A 311 15.52 27.34 -17.76
CA ALA A 311 15.71 27.66 -16.35
C ALA A 311 16.50 26.54 -15.61
N PRO A 312 17.85 26.60 -15.57
CA PRO A 312 18.67 25.47 -15.08
C PRO A 312 18.49 25.18 -13.58
N LEU A 313 18.24 26.21 -12.77
CA LEU A 313 18.00 26.03 -11.33
C LEU A 313 16.66 25.32 -11.04
N HIS A 314 15.62 25.61 -11.83
CA HIS A 314 14.35 24.87 -11.77
C HIS A 314 14.51 23.40 -12.21
N MET A 315 15.31 23.15 -13.25
CA MET A 315 15.62 21.78 -13.67
C MET A 315 16.31 20.99 -12.55
N ALA A 316 17.32 21.57 -11.91
CA ALA A 316 18.05 20.93 -10.83
C ALA A 316 17.14 20.67 -9.61
N ALA A 317 16.24 21.59 -9.27
CA ALA A 317 15.25 21.41 -8.21
C ALA A 317 14.23 20.30 -8.52
N ALA A 318 13.70 20.26 -9.76
CA ALA A 318 12.78 19.20 -10.19
C ALA A 318 13.46 17.82 -10.16
N LEU A 319 14.71 17.72 -10.64
CA LEU A 319 15.50 16.49 -10.56
C LEU A 319 15.76 16.07 -9.11
N ASN A 320 16.05 17.00 -8.21
CA ASN A 320 16.22 16.71 -6.78
C ASN A 320 14.94 16.12 -6.17
N SER A 321 13.77 16.73 -6.43
CA SER A 321 12.48 16.24 -5.94
C SER A 321 12.07 14.91 -6.58
N LEU A 322 12.37 14.68 -7.86
CA LEU A 322 12.18 13.37 -8.52
C LEU A 322 13.05 12.30 -7.87
N GLY A 323 14.33 12.62 -7.61
CA GLY A 323 15.24 11.75 -6.89
C GLY A 323 14.71 11.36 -5.51
N ASN A 324 14.10 12.31 -4.80
CA ASN A 324 13.41 12.05 -3.54
C ASN A 324 12.16 11.16 -3.73
N ALA A 325 11.33 11.42 -4.74
CA ALA A 325 10.13 10.63 -5.04
C ALA A 325 10.47 9.17 -5.37
N TYR A 326 11.54 8.95 -6.15
CA TYR A 326 12.05 7.60 -6.44
C TYR A 326 12.70 6.93 -5.23
N THR A 327 13.26 7.71 -4.29
CA THR A 327 13.75 7.18 -3.00
C THR A 327 12.58 6.68 -2.16
N ILE A 328 11.43 7.35 -2.18
CA ILE A 328 10.21 6.92 -1.47
C ILE A 328 9.63 5.65 -2.11
N THR A 329 9.52 5.60 -3.44
CA THR A 329 8.85 4.48 -4.15
C THR A 329 9.72 3.23 -4.30
N GLY A 330 11.04 3.32 -4.12
CA GLY A 330 11.94 2.17 -4.16
C GLY A 330 12.76 1.93 -5.44
N PRO A 331 12.50 2.52 -6.63
CA PRO A 331 13.40 2.45 -7.79
C PRO A 331 14.75 3.14 -7.55
N VAL A 332 15.63 2.49 -6.78
CA VAL A 332 16.90 3.04 -6.29
C VAL A 332 17.80 3.56 -7.42
N GLN A 333 17.81 2.90 -8.58
CA GLN A 333 18.62 3.36 -9.71
C GLN A 333 18.09 4.68 -10.28
N MET A 334 16.77 4.83 -10.40
CA MET A 334 16.15 6.08 -10.83
C MET A 334 16.42 7.19 -9.83
N ALA A 335 16.30 6.91 -8.52
CA ALA A 335 16.64 7.86 -7.47
C ALA A 335 18.10 8.34 -7.59
N LYS A 336 19.04 7.40 -7.71
CA LYS A 336 20.48 7.69 -7.86
C LYS A 336 20.76 8.53 -9.11
N GLN A 337 20.16 8.19 -10.25
CA GLN A 337 20.34 8.94 -11.51
C GLN A 337 19.84 10.38 -11.39
N HIS A 338 18.62 10.58 -10.88
CA HIS A 338 18.03 11.93 -10.75
C HIS A 338 18.80 12.79 -9.74
N LEU A 339 19.18 12.22 -8.58
CA LEU A 339 19.98 12.95 -7.58
C LEU A 339 21.39 13.27 -8.09
N GLN A 340 22.00 12.39 -8.89
CA GLN A 340 23.30 12.68 -9.50
C GLN A 340 23.20 13.82 -10.53
N GLN A 341 22.20 13.78 -11.41
CA GLN A 341 21.96 14.87 -12.37
C GLN A 341 21.65 16.19 -11.68
N ALA A 342 20.89 16.16 -10.58
CA ALA A 342 20.63 17.34 -9.77
C ALA A 342 21.94 17.90 -9.16
N HIS A 343 22.79 17.01 -8.61
CA HIS A 343 24.08 17.39 -8.03
C HIS A 343 24.99 18.06 -9.06
N ASP A 344 25.22 17.42 -10.22
CA ASP A 344 26.10 17.94 -11.27
C ASP A 344 25.65 19.32 -11.74
N ARG A 345 24.34 19.52 -11.90
CA ARG A 345 23.75 20.82 -12.27
C ARG A 345 23.88 21.85 -11.15
N SER A 346 23.62 21.48 -9.91
CA SER A 346 23.73 22.39 -8.77
C SER A 346 25.17 22.86 -8.57
N THR A 347 26.15 21.99 -8.79
CA THR A 347 27.58 22.34 -8.78
C THR A 347 27.93 23.31 -9.91
N ALA A 348 27.43 23.08 -11.13
CA ALA A 348 27.64 24.01 -12.24
C ALA A 348 27.00 25.39 -12.02
N LEU A 349 25.95 25.47 -11.19
CA LEU A 349 25.24 26.71 -10.85
C LEU A 349 25.80 27.41 -9.60
N ASP A 350 26.74 26.79 -8.89
CA ASP A 350 27.27 27.26 -7.60
C ASP A 350 26.18 27.63 -6.56
N HIS A 351 25.05 26.90 -6.59
CA HIS A 351 23.89 27.23 -5.75
C HIS A 351 23.89 26.43 -4.44
N MET A 352 24.58 26.94 -3.42
CA MET A 352 24.82 26.27 -2.12
C MET A 352 23.56 25.71 -1.45
N GLY A 353 22.47 26.48 -1.38
CA GLY A 353 21.24 26.02 -0.73
C GLY A 353 20.54 24.84 -1.45
N LEU A 354 20.70 24.74 -2.78
CA LEU A 354 20.16 23.61 -3.52
C LEU A 354 21.08 22.40 -3.35
N ALA A 355 22.40 22.61 -3.36
CA ALA A 355 23.37 21.58 -3.08
C ALA A 355 23.15 20.95 -1.69
N ALA A 356 22.83 21.76 -0.67
CA ALA A 356 22.47 21.29 0.66
C ALA A 356 21.22 20.39 0.66
N SER A 357 20.17 20.77 -0.09
CA SER A 357 18.96 19.95 -0.20
C SER A 357 19.21 18.63 -0.93
N ILE A 358 20.01 18.66 -2.01
CA ILE A 358 20.42 17.46 -2.74
C ILE A 358 21.21 16.52 -1.83
N ASP A 359 22.08 17.06 -0.99
CA ASP A 359 22.86 16.29 -0.04
C ASP A 359 22.02 15.64 1.04
N ASN A 360 20.97 16.32 1.51
CA ASN A 360 19.97 15.72 2.39
C ASN A 360 19.33 14.49 1.73
N HIS A 361 18.79 14.62 0.51
CA HIS A 361 18.12 13.51 -0.17
C HIS A 361 19.08 12.38 -0.55
N ARG A 362 20.33 12.69 -0.91
CA ARG A 362 21.38 11.67 -1.12
C ARG A 362 21.70 10.95 0.18
N GLY A 363 21.79 11.66 1.30
CA GLY A 363 21.94 11.06 2.63
C GLY A 363 20.79 10.10 2.94
N ASN A 364 19.54 10.53 2.69
CA ASN A 364 18.34 9.72 2.90
C ASN A 364 18.36 8.45 2.03
N LEU A 365 18.78 8.57 0.76
CA LEU A 365 18.98 7.42 -0.13
C LEU A 365 20.05 6.46 0.43
N TRP A 366 21.19 6.96 0.93
CA TRP A 366 22.21 6.10 1.55
C TRP A 366 21.71 5.40 2.82
N LEU A 367 20.91 6.07 3.66
CA LEU A 367 20.28 5.43 4.82
C LEU A 367 19.34 4.30 4.40
N SER A 368 18.51 4.51 3.37
CA SER A 368 17.62 3.45 2.83
C SER A 368 18.39 2.21 2.34
N GLN A 369 19.65 2.40 1.93
CA GLN A 369 20.56 1.34 1.49
C GLN A 369 21.45 0.76 2.61
N ALA A 370 21.13 1.05 3.88
CA ALA A 370 21.91 0.63 5.04
C ALA A 370 23.40 1.04 4.97
N GLN A 371 23.69 2.24 4.44
CA GLN A 371 25.04 2.82 4.36
C GLN A 371 25.17 4.08 5.23
N PRO A 372 25.10 3.96 6.57
CA PRO A 372 24.99 5.10 7.47
C PRO A 372 26.22 6.01 7.48
N GLN A 373 27.43 5.49 7.25
CA GLN A 373 28.64 6.33 7.18
C GLN A 373 28.63 7.26 5.94
N LYS A 374 28.15 6.77 4.79
CA LYS A 374 28.02 7.60 3.58
C LYS A 374 26.91 8.63 3.74
N ALA A 375 25.82 8.25 4.40
CA ALA A 375 24.75 9.17 4.72
C ALA A 375 25.24 10.31 5.62
N LEU A 376 25.95 9.97 6.71
CA LEU A 376 26.54 10.93 7.63
C LEU A 376 27.45 11.93 6.89
N ALA A 377 28.35 11.46 6.04
CA ALA A 377 29.22 12.33 5.25
C ALA A 377 28.45 13.29 4.33
N ALA A 378 27.37 12.82 3.69
CA ALA A 378 26.51 13.66 2.88
C ALA A 378 25.80 14.74 3.72
N TYR A 379 25.25 14.37 4.88
CA TYR A 379 24.60 15.32 5.77
C TYR A 379 25.56 16.39 6.30
N LEU A 380 26.79 15.99 6.70
CA LEU A 380 27.82 16.93 7.17
C LEU A 380 28.15 18.00 6.14
N ARG A 381 28.33 17.60 4.88
CA ARG A 381 28.55 18.55 3.79
C ARG A 381 27.32 19.44 3.58
N GLY A 382 26.12 18.86 3.64
CA GLY A 382 24.88 19.62 3.53
C GLY A 382 24.73 20.68 4.63
N ILE A 383 25.15 20.39 5.88
CA ILE A 383 25.05 21.32 7.01
C ILE A 383 25.84 22.59 6.72
N ASP A 384 27.09 22.44 6.31
CA ASP A 384 27.98 23.55 5.97
C ASP A 384 27.38 24.41 4.84
N LEU A 385 26.93 23.76 3.77
CA LEU A 385 26.26 24.44 2.64
C LEU A 385 24.98 25.17 3.06
N ALA A 386 24.15 24.56 3.92
CA ALA A 386 22.91 25.17 4.40
C ALA A 386 23.18 26.37 5.31
N GLN A 387 24.23 26.32 6.14
CA GLN A 387 24.65 27.43 6.99
C GLN A 387 25.17 28.60 6.15
N GLN A 388 26.00 28.34 5.15
CA GLN A 388 26.51 29.36 4.23
C GLN A 388 25.38 30.01 3.41
N ALA A 389 24.34 29.25 3.07
CA ALA A 389 23.16 29.73 2.36
C ALA A 389 22.09 30.36 3.29
N ASP A 390 22.35 30.51 4.59
CA ASP A 390 21.41 30.98 5.63
C ASP A 390 20.08 30.20 5.69
N GLN A 391 20.09 28.92 5.30
CA GLN A 391 18.92 28.03 5.31
C GLN A 391 18.78 27.32 6.65
N LYS A 392 18.44 28.08 7.70
CA LYS A 392 18.44 27.62 9.10
C LYS A 392 17.58 26.39 9.36
N VAL A 393 16.39 26.28 8.74
CA VAL A 393 15.50 25.12 8.88
C VAL A 393 16.14 23.87 8.29
N LEU A 394 16.71 23.97 7.09
CA LEU A 394 17.38 22.85 6.42
C LEU A 394 18.65 22.42 7.19
N ALA A 395 19.42 23.38 7.70
CA ALA A 395 20.59 23.10 8.52
C ALA A 395 20.22 22.29 9.78
N ALA A 396 19.15 22.68 10.48
CA ALA A 396 18.66 21.95 11.65
C ALA A 396 18.16 20.53 11.29
N TYR A 397 17.46 20.38 10.17
CA TYR A 397 17.03 19.07 9.65
C TYR A 397 18.22 18.15 9.33
N LEU A 398 19.21 18.68 8.63
CA LEU A 398 20.43 17.95 8.30
C LEU A 398 21.20 17.54 9.54
N GLN A 399 21.23 18.38 10.59
CA GLN A 399 21.80 18.01 11.89
C GLN A 399 21.04 16.86 12.55
N THR A 400 19.71 16.89 12.53
CA THR A 400 18.91 15.77 13.06
C THR A 400 19.13 14.48 12.26
N ASN A 401 19.12 14.55 10.92
CA ASN A 401 19.39 13.40 10.07
C ASN A 401 20.82 12.87 10.23
N ALA A 402 21.81 13.75 10.42
CA ALA A 402 23.18 13.36 10.75
C ALA A 402 23.25 12.62 12.09
N ALA A 403 22.50 13.05 13.11
CA ALA A 403 22.42 12.33 14.38
C ALA A 403 21.82 10.92 14.22
N VAL A 404 20.77 10.78 13.42
CA VAL A 404 20.17 9.46 13.10
C VAL A 404 21.20 8.58 12.37
N ALA A 405 21.93 9.12 11.39
CA ALA A 405 22.98 8.39 10.68
C ALA A 405 24.14 7.97 11.58
N ALA A 406 24.60 8.87 12.46
CA ALA A 406 25.64 8.59 13.45
C ALA A 406 25.19 7.48 14.42
N GLN A 407 23.94 7.53 14.88
CA GLN A 407 23.35 6.47 15.70
C GLN A 407 23.35 5.12 14.98
N GLN A 408 22.89 5.05 13.73
CA GLN A 408 22.89 3.80 12.94
C GLN A 408 24.31 3.31 12.63
N ALA A 409 25.30 4.21 12.59
CA ALA A 409 26.72 3.86 12.48
C ALA A 409 27.36 3.42 13.82
N GLY A 410 26.60 3.40 14.93
CA GLY A 410 27.10 3.07 16.27
C GLY A 410 27.85 4.21 16.97
N GLN A 411 27.82 5.42 16.41
CA GLN A 411 28.50 6.62 16.93
C GLN A 411 27.60 7.39 17.91
N TYR A 412 27.22 6.74 19.02
CA TYR A 412 26.19 7.27 19.93
C TYR A 412 26.55 8.61 20.61
N GLN A 413 27.83 8.87 20.87
CA GLN A 413 28.28 10.14 21.46
C GLN A 413 28.19 11.30 20.46
N ASP A 414 28.59 11.07 19.20
CA ASP A 414 28.44 12.05 18.11
C ASP A 414 26.96 12.35 17.87
N ALA A 415 26.12 11.30 17.82
CA ALA A 415 24.67 11.44 17.72
C ALA A 415 24.09 12.33 18.84
N ALA A 416 24.48 12.09 20.11
CA ALA A 416 24.01 12.89 21.24
C ALA A 416 24.45 14.37 21.13
N SER A 417 25.70 14.64 20.73
CA SER A 417 26.20 16.01 20.54
C SER A 417 25.40 16.75 19.48
N ARG A 418 25.16 16.11 18.32
CA ARG A 418 24.39 16.67 17.21
C ARG A 418 22.94 16.96 17.58
N LEU A 419 22.30 16.07 18.33
CA LEU A 419 20.94 16.32 18.82
C LEU A 419 20.87 17.51 19.76
N GLY A 420 21.92 17.77 20.55
CA GLY A 420 22.00 18.96 21.40
C GLY A 420 21.98 20.25 20.58
N GLU A 421 22.80 20.29 19.53
CA GLU A 421 22.84 21.41 18.58
C GLU A 421 21.52 21.57 17.81
N ALA A 422 20.99 20.47 17.28
CA ALA A 422 19.74 20.45 16.52
C ALA A 422 18.56 20.94 17.37
N LEU A 423 18.45 20.50 18.63
CA LEU A 423 17.37 20.92 19.55
C LEU A 423 17.42 22.42 19.80
N LEU A 424 18.60 22.97 20.11
CA LEU A 424 18.78 24.39 20.36
C LEU A 424 18.42 25.24 19.14
N GLN A 425 18.81 24.78 17.95
CA GLN A 425 18.48 25.46 16.70
C GLN A 425 16.98 25.41 16.43
N MET A 426 16.37 24.22 16.51
CA MET A 426 14.96 24.00 16.17
C MET A 426 14.02 24.81 17.06
N GLN A 427 14.33 24.97 18.35
CA GLN A 427 13.55 25.79 19.30
C GLN A 427 13.57 27.30 18.99
N ARG A 428 14.55 27.78 18.21
CA ARG A 428 14.69 29.20 17.84
C ARG A 428 14.09 29.52 16.47
N LEU A 429 13.66 28.51 15.72
CA LEU A 429 13.07 28.67 14.40
C LEU A 429 11.60 29.10 14.48
N ALA A 430 11.09 29.67 13.39
CA ALA A 430 9.68 30.01 13.27
C ALA A 430 8.80 28.75 13.31
N PRO A 431 7.61 28.82 13.93
CA PRO A 431 6.71 27.67 14.04
C PRO A 431 6.18 27.27 12.65
N THR A 432 6.54 26.07 12.22
CA THR A 432 6.07 25.40 11.01
C THR A 432 5.88 23.90 11.27
N HIS A 433 5.13 23.22 10.41
CA HIS A 433 5.01 21.76 10.39
C HIS A 433 6.39 21.08 10.45
N HIS A 434 7.35 21.64 9.71
CA HIS A 434 8.69 21.08 9.62
C HIS A 434 9.42 21.22 10.95
N THR A 435 9.37 22.39 11.59
CA THR A 435 9.97 22.53 12.93
C THR A 435 9.35 21.59 13.96
N ALA A 436 8.03 21.33 13.89
CA ALA A 436 7.39 20.34 14.76
C ALA A 436 7.90 18.91 14.48
N TYR A 437 7.96 18.49 13.22
CA TYR A 437 8.47 17.17 12.82
C TYR A 437 9.94 16.97 13.20
N GLY A 438 10.77 17.98 12.99
CA GLY A 438 12.17 17.97 13.40
C GLY A 438 12.34 17.77 14.92
N LEU A 439 11.52 18.47 15.73
CA LEU A 439 11.51 18.28 17.19
C LEU A 439 11.01 16.88 17.59
N ILE A 440 10.01 16.33 16.90
CA ILE A 440 9.55 14.95 17.15
C ILE A 440 10.69 13.96 16.88
N GLN A 441 11.36 14.07 15.74
CA GLN A 441 12.49 13.19 15.39
C GLN A 441 13.64 13.31 16.40
N ILE A 442 13.95 14.53 16.87
CA ILE A 442 14.93 14.75 17.94
C ILE A 442 14.52 13.99 19.21
N GLY A 443 13.26 14.11 19.63
CA GLY A 443 12.75 13.43 20.81
C GLY A 443 12.86 11.91 20.72
N LEU A 444 12.51 11.35 19.55
CA LEU A 444 12.63 9.92 19.26
C LEU A 444 14.08 9.44 19.28
N THR A 445 14.98 10.22 18.70
CA THR A 445 16.40 9.86 18.64
C THR A 445 17.02 9.87 20.05
N TYR A 446 16.66 10.84 20.89
CA TYR A 446 17.04 10.80 22.31
C TYR A 446 16.49 9.58 23.04
N ASP A 447 15.22 9.22 22.81
CA ASP A 447 14.61 8.04 23.45
C ASP A 447 15.33 6.74 23.06
N HIS A 448 15.77 6.63 21.80
CA HIS A 448 16.55 5.49 21.33
C HIS A 448 17.96 5.43 21.95
N LEU A 449 18.65 6.58 22.09
CA LEU A 449 19.98 6.64 22.71
C LEU A 449 20.01 6.15 24.17
N ARG A 450 18.88 6.21 24.89
CA ARG A 450 18.77 5.75 26.29
C ARG A 450 19.20 4.30 26.46
N GLN A 451 18.90 3.43 25.50
CA GLN A 451 19.23 1.99 25.56
C GLN A 451 20.72 1.72 25.35
N HIS A 452 21.44 2.62 24.68
CA HIS A 452 22.85 2.45 24.34
C HIS A 452 23.81 3.21 25.27
N LEU A 453 23.32 4.25 25.94
CA LEU A 453 24.08 5.09 26.85
C LEU A 453 23.36 5.22 28.20
N PRO A 454 23.26 4.12 28.98
CA PRO A 454 22.43 4.06 30.19
C PRO A 454 22.85 5.07 31.27
N LYS A 455 24.13 5.48 31.30
CA LYS A 455 24.62 6.53 32.22
C LYS A 455 23.96 7.89 32.00
N HIS A 456 23.42 8.15 30.82
CA HIS A 456 22.77 9.41 30.44
C HIS A 456 21.25 9.27 30.32
N ASN A 457 20.67 8.15 30.77
CA ASN A 457 19.25 7.82 30.58
C ASN A 457 18.31 8.97 31.01
N LEU A 458 18.47 9.51 32.22
CA LEU A 458 17.63 10.61 32.72
C LEU A 458 17.81 11.91 31.93
N LEU A 459 19.04 12.22 31.51
CA LEU A 459 19.31 13.39 30.69
C LEU A 459 18.58 13.28 29.34
N PHE A 460 18.70 12.13 28.67
CA PHE A 460 18.08 11.88 27.38
C PHE A 460 16.57 11.80 27.46
N LEU A 461 16.00 11.22 28.53
CA LEU A 461 14.56 11.28 28.78
C LEU A 461 14.07 12.73 28.91
N ARG A 462 14.78 13.56 29.67
CA ARG A 462 14.43 14.98 29.83
C ARG A 462 14.52 15.74 28.49
N GLN A 463 15.54 15.47 27.69
CA GLN A 463 15.70 16.08 26.37
C GLN A 463 14.63 15.60 25.39
N ALA A 464 14.24 14.32 25.45
CA ALA A 464 13.15 13.78 24.64
C ALA A 464 11.81 14.46 24.97
N LEU A 465 11.47 14.57 26.27
CA LEU A 465 10.28 15.31 26.72
C LEU A 465 10.34 16.79 26.31
N THR A 466 11.49 17.44 26.42
CA THR A 466 11.67 18.85 26.03
C THR A 466 11.38 19.04 24.54
N ALA A 467 11.90 18.16 23.69
CA ALA A 467 11.69 18.23 22.25
C ALA A 467 10.22 17.97 21.88
N LEU A 468 9.61 16.91 22.44
CA LEU A 468 8.22 16.55 22.12
C LEU A 468 7.20 17.57 22.65
N ASN A 469 7.40 18.15 23.83
CA ASN A 469 6.54 19.22 24.34
C ASN A 469 6.65 20.50 23.49
N ALA A 470 7.85 20.83 23.01
CA ALA A 470 8.03 21.94 22.08
C ALA A 470 7.35 21.67 20.73
N ALA A 471 7.38 20.42 20.25
CA ALA A 471 6.66 20.01 19.06
C ALA A 471 5.14 20.12 19.23
N GLU A 472 4.60 19.67 20.37
CA GLU A 472 3.18 19.83 20.72
C GLU A 472 2.78 21.31 20.69
N ALA A 473 3.55 22.19 21.35
CA ALA A 473 3.23 23.61 21.41
C ALA A 473 3.18 24.26 20.00
N ILE A 474 4.14 23.92 19.14
CA ILE A 474 4.15 24.40 17.75
C ILE A 474 2.94 23.84 16.99
N ALA A 475 2.71 22.54 17.05
CA ALA A 475 1.62 21.88 16.32
C ALA A 475 0.23 22.38 16.76
N GLN A 476 0.05 22.70 18.05
CA GLN A 476 -1.17 23.35 18.56
C GLN A 476 -1.34 24.74 17.98
N THR A 477 -0.27 25.54 17.93
CA THR A 477 -0.30 26.91 17.38
C THR A 477 -0.68 26.92 15.90
N LEU A 478 -0.29 25.88 15.16
CA LEU A 478 -0.55 25.75 13.72
C LEU A 478 -1.91 25.11 13.39
N ASP A 479 -2.61 24.55 14.38
CA ASP A 479 -3.71 23.58 14.19
C ASP A 479 -3.31 22.44 13.23
N ASP A 480 -2.15 21.83 13.49
CA ASP A 480 -1.61 20.72 12.71
C ASP A 480 -1.94 19.37 13.39
N PRO A 481 -3.11 18.76 13.10
CA PRO A 481 -3.51 17.49 13.70
C PRO A 481 -2.56 16.33 13.38
N ARG A 482 -1.85 16.36 12.25
CA ARG A 482 -0.92 15.29 11.89
C ARG A 482 0.31 15.32 12.78
N ALA A 483 0.91 16.51 12.98
CA ALA A 483 2.02 16.68 13.92
C ALA A 483 1.59 16.43 15.37
N LEU A 484 0.38 16.88 15.77
CA LEU A 484 -0.18 16.62 17.11
C LEU A 484 -0.34 15.13 17.38
N SER A 485 -0.80 14.36 16.40
CA SER A 485 -0.92 12.91 16.50
C SER A 485 0.41 12.27 16.89
N TYR A 486 1.49 12.61 16.19
CA TYR A 486 2.81 12.08 16.51
C TYR A 486 3.36 12.60 17.83
N ALA A 487 3.27 13.91 18.11
CA ALA A 487 3.76 14.48 19.36
C ALA A 487 3.10 13.82 20.58
N TRP A 488 1.77 13.72 20.61
CA TRP A 488 1.05 13.09 21.71
C TRP A 488 1.28 11.58 21.79
N GLY A 489 1.31 10.87 20.67
CA GLY A 489 1.55 9.43 20.68
C GLY A 489 2.93 9.08 21.24
N TYR A 490 3.96 9.83 20.85
CA TYR A 490 5.30 9.61 21.37
C TYR A 490 5.51 10.12 22.80
N LEU A 491 4.84 11.20 23.21
CA LEU A 491 4.78 11.55 24.64
C LEU A 491 4.15 10.40 25.43
N GLY A 492 3.01 9.88 24.96
CA GLY A 492 2.34 8.72 25.56
C GLY A 492 3.25 7.50 25.65
N HIS A 493 4.10 7.26 24.63
CA HIS A 493 5.09 6.19 24.64
C HIS A 493 6.19 6.39 25.69
N LEU A 494 6.65 7.62 25.91
CA LEU A 494 7.59 7.89 27.00
C LEU A 494 6.95 7.59 28.35
N TYR A 495 5.72 8.03 28.58
CA TYR A 495 4.99 7.73 29.82
C TYR A 495 4.71 6.23 30.01
N GLU A 496 4.36 5.51 28.94
CA GLU A 496 4.17 4.06 28.94
C GLU A 496 5.44 3.33 29.41
N ARG A 497 6.62 3.75 28.93
CA ARG A 497 7.92 3.16 29.30
C ARG A 497 8.37 3.47 30.74
N GLU A 498 7.82 4.52 31.34
CA GLU A 498 8.06 4.87 32.74
C GLU A 498 6.93 4.37 33.67
N ASP A 499 6.10 3.44 33.18
CA ASP A 499 4.97 2.84 33.90
C ASP A 499 3.90 3.86 34.38
N GLN A 500 3.83 5.03 33.75
CA GLN A 500 2.84 6.08 34.02
C GLN A 500 1.63 5.92 33.08
N TYR A 501 0.85 4.86 33.33
CA TYR A 501 -0.17 4.40 32.38
C TYR A 501 -1.35 5.36 32.20
N GLU A 502 -1.73 6.16 33.20
CA GLU A 502 -2.86 7.09 33.10
C GLU A 502 -2.53 8.29 32.20
N GLU A 503 -1.35 8.88 32.39
CA GLU A 503 -0.81 9.95 31.54
C GLU A 503 -0.61 9.43 30.11
N ALA A 504 -0.02 8.23 29.98
CA ALA A 504 0.18 7.57 28.70
C ALA A 504 -1.14 7.37 27.94
N ARG A 505 -2.17 6.88 28.63
CA ARG A 505 -3.51 6.63 28.06
C ARG A 505 -4.18 7.92 27.61
N THR A 506 -4.08 8.99 28.40
CA THR A 506 -4.64 10.30 28.06
C THR A 506 -4.01 10.86 26.79
N LEU A 507 -2.69 10.83 26.70
CA LEU A 507 -1.94 11.31 25.53
C LEU A 507 -2.20 10.44 24.30
N THR A 508 -2.17 9.11 24.45
CA THR A 508 -2.44 8.17 23.35
C THR A 508 -3.86 8.37 22.79
N ARG A 509 -4.86 8.62 23.64
CA ARG A 509 -6.23 8.93 23.19
C ARG A 509 -6.29 10.22 22.37
N ARG A 510 -5.60 11.27 22.80
CA ARG A 510 -5.49 12.53 22.02
C ARG A 510 -4.83 12.26 20.66
N ALA A 511 -3.80 11.43 20.64
CA ALA A 511 -3.07 11.03 19.43
C ALA A 511 -3.95 10.28 18.41
N VAL A 512 -4.80 9.36 18.88
CA VAL A 512 -5.79 8.63 18.06
C VAL A 512 -6.79 9.59 17.42
N VAL A 513 -7.37 10.51 18.21
CA VAL A 513 -8.34 11.49 17.70
C VAL A 513 -7.71 12.41 16.65
N ALA A 514 -6.47 12.86 16.89
CA ALA A 514 -5.74 13.68 15.95
C ALA A 514 -5.44 12.94 14.64
N ALA A 515 -5.07 11.65 14.70
CA ALA A 515 -4.86 10.81 13.51
C ALA A 515 -6.15 10.65 12.69
N GLN A 516 -7.28 10.43 13.36
CA GLN A 516 -8.58 10.25 12.72
C GLN A 516 -9.05 11.52 12.00
N ARG A 517 -8.81 12.71 12.57
CA ARG A 517 -9.21 14.01 11.98
C ARG A 517 -8.65 14.23 10.57
N VAL A 518 -7.46 13.69 10.28
CA VAL A 518 -6.78 13.81 8.98
C VAL A 518 -6.65 12.50 8.23
N LEU A 519 -7.40 11.46 8.65
CA LEU A 519 -7.36 10.14 8.02
C LEU A 519 -5.91 9.66 7.82
N ALA A 520 -5.13 9.65 8.90
CA ALA A 520 -3.74 9.19 8.93
C ALA A 520 -3.64 7.77 9.52
N PRO A 521 -3.99 6.70 8.77
CA PRO A 521 -3.98 5.34 9.31
C PRO A 521 -2.59 4.87 9.76
N GLU A 522 -1.51 5.42 9.19
CA GLU A 522 -0.10 5.15 9.52
C GLU A 522 0.29 5.55 10.94
N SER A 523 -0.30 6.62 11.48
CA SER A 523 -0.13 6.97 12.89
C SER A 523 -1.22 6.33 13.74
N LEU A 524 -2.44 6.21 13.21
CA LEU A 524 -3.59 5.63 13.92
C LEU A 524 -3.32 4.21 14.43
N TYR A 525 -2.81 3.30 13.58
CA TYR A 525 -2.59 1.91 14.02
C TYR A 525 -1.56 1.82 15.15
N ARG A 526 -0.57 2.72 15.16
CA ARG A 526 0.48 2.77 16.20
C ARG A 526 -0.14 3.14 17.54
N TRP A 527 -1.04 4.13 17.55
CA TRP A 527 -1.71 4.58 18.77
C TRP A 527 -2.82 3.64 19.23
N GLN A 528 -3.49 2.94 18.30
CA GLN A 528 -4.37 1.83 18.64
C GLN A 528 -3.58 0.71 19.31
N TRP A 529 -2.47 0.27 18.70
CA TRP A 529 -1.61 -0.74 19.29
C TRP A 529 -1.12 -0.35 20.69
N GLN A 530 -0.68 0.90 20.86
CA GLN A 530 -0.31 1.45 22.17
C GLN A 530 -1.47 1.44 23.17
N THR A 531 -2.66 1.84 22.76
CA THR A 531 -3.87 1.77 23.61
C THR A 531 -4.15 0.34 24.04
N GLY A 532 -3.98 -0.64 23.16
CA GLY A 532 -4.10 -2.06 23.50
C GLY A 532 -3.09 -2.51 24.56
N ARG A 533 -1.80 -2.11 24.44
CA ARG A 533 -0.77 -2.41 25.45
C ARG A 533 -1.09 -1.77 26.81
N LEU A 534 -1.52 -0.51 26.82
CA LEU A 534 -1.90 0.20 28.04
C LEU A 534 -3.10 -0.47 28.73
N LEU A 535 -4.14 -0.85 27.97
CA LEU A 535 -5.30 -1.57 28.51
C LEU A 535 -4.90 -2.93 29.09
N HIS A 536 -4.02 -3.66 28.41
CA HIS A 536 -3.51 -4.95 28.90
C HIS A 536 -2.73 -4.80 30.20
N ALA A 537 -1.82 -3.81 30.29
CA ALA A 537 -1.07 -3.50 31.50
C ALA A 537 -1.98 -3.12 32.70
N GLN A 538 -3.17 -2.56 32.41
CA GLN A 538 -4.19 -2.23 33.40
C GLN A 538 -5.15 -3.40 33.73
N GLY A 539 -4.91 -4.59 33.17
CA GLY A 539 -5.74 -5.79 33.40
C GLY A 539 -7.05 -5.83 32.59
N GLN A 540 -7.25 -4.90 31.65
CA GLN A 540 -8.43 -4.79 30.79
C GLN A 540 -8.27 -5.64 29.51
N LEU A 541 -8.17 -6.97 29.67
CA LEU A 541 -7.83 -7.89 28.57
C LEU A 541 -8.87 -7.87 27.43
N GLN A 542 -10.16 -7.78 27.74
CA GLN A 542 -11.20 -7.81 26.70
C GLN A 542 -11.15 -6.55 25.83
N GLU A 543 -11.00 -5.39 26.46
CA GLU A 543 -10.87 -4.11 25.76
C GLU A 543 -9.56 -4.03 24.98
N ALA A 544 -8.46 -4.58 25.52
CA ALA A 544 -7.21 -4.70 24.80
C ALA A 544 -7.39 -5.50 23.51
N LEU A 545 -8.04 -6.67 23.56
CA LEU A 545 -8.29 -7.50 22.38
C LEU A 545 -9.05 -6.77 21.27
N GLU A 546 -10.09 -6.01 21.61
CA GLU A 546 -10.84 -5.24 20.62
C GLU A 546 -9.98 -4.18 19.94
N VAL A 547 -9.14 -3.49 20.72
CA VAL A 547 -8.25 -2.46 20.18
C VAL A 547 -7.12 -3.07 19.35
N TYR A 548 -6.55 -4.20 19.75
CA TYR A 548 -5.58 -4.93 18.92
C TYR A 548 -6.19 -5.41 17.60
N ARG A 549 -7.44 -5.87 17.62
CA ARG A 549 -8.19 -6.24 16.40
C ARG A 549 -8.34 -5.03 15.46
N GLN A 550 -8.62 -3.84 15.99
CA GLN A 550 -8.65 -2.59 15.23
C GLN A 550 -7.28 -2.20 14.67
N ALA A 551 -6.21 -2.33 15.47
CA ALA A 551 -4.85 -2.03 15.05
C ALA A 551 -4.41 -2.94 13.88
N VAL A 552 -4.66 -4.25 14.00
CA VAL A 552 -4.38 -5.22 12.93
C VAL A 552 -5.21 -4.90 11.69
N ALA A 553 -6.51 -4.60 11.82
CA ALA A 553 -7.34 -4.22 10.69
C ALA A 553 -6.82 -2.95 9.97
N THR A 554 -6.37 -1.94 10.72
CA THR A 554 -5.80 -0.71 10.17
C THR A 554 -4.47 -0.98 9.47
N VAL A 555 -3.59 -1.80 10.03
CA VAL A 555 -2.36 -2.24 9.35
C VAL A 555 -2.67 -3.01 8.07
N GLN A 556 -3.66 -3.89 8.07
CA GLN A 556 -4.06 -4.66 6.89
C GLN A 556 -4.49 -3.75 5.74
N SER A 557 -5.18 -2.64 6.02
CA SER A 557 -5.56 -1.67 4.99
C SER A 557 -4.39 -0.84 4.46
N LEU A 558 -3.25 -0.83 5.16
CA LEU A 558 -2.03 -0.09 4.82
C LEU A 558 -0.99 -0.93 4.06
N ARG A 559 -1.28 -2.21 3.81
CA ARG A 559 -0.24 -3.17 3.37
C ARG A 559 0.49 -2.71 2.11
N HIS A 560 -0.25 -2.19 1.14
CA HIS A 560 0.33 -1.66 -0.08
C HIS A 560 1.29 -0.50 0.21
N GLU A 561 0.86 0.49 1.00
CA GLU A 561 1.69 1.64 1.31
C GLU A 561 2.91 1.27 2.17
N LEU A 562 2.77 0.27 3.04
CA LEU A 562 3.85 -0.25 3.88
C LEU A 562 4.94 -0.96 3.08
N LEU A 563 4.72 -1.37 1.82
CA LEU A 563 5.79 -2.00 1.03
C LEU A 563 6.95 -1.05 0.74
N HIS A 564 6.73 0.26 0.80
CA HIS A 564 7.71 1.27 0.44
C HIS A 564 8.04 2.15 1.66
N HIS A 565 9.11 1.81 2.36
CA HIS A 565 9.57 2.55 3.53
C HIS A 565 10.63 3.59 3.14
N TYR A 566 10.30 4.87 3.24
CA TYR A 566 11.26 5.94 3.00
C TYR A 566 12.33 5.97 4.10
N GLY A 567 13.61 5.93 3.70
CA GLY A 567 14.74 6.11 4.62
C GLY A 567 14.96 5.01 5.66
N LYS A 568 14.29 3.84 5.55
CA LYS A 568 14.50 2.66 6.42
C LYS A 568 14.90 1.44 5.58
N PRO A 569 15.78 0.55 6.10
CA PRO A 569 16.16 -0.67 5.38
C PRO A 569 14.97 -1.65 5.21
N PRO A 570 14.96 -2.49 4.16
CA PRO A 570 13.91 -3.50 3.90
C PRO A 570 13.65 -4.49 5.05
N THR A 571 14.58 -4.64 6.01
CA THR A 571 14.54 -5.66 7.06
C THR A 571 13.65 -5.32 8.26
N THR A 572 12.85 -4.26 8.21
CA THR A 572 12.15 -3.72 9.40
C THR A 572 10.76 -4.30 9.66
N PHE A 573 10.04 -4.83 8.65
CA PHE A 573 8.63 -5.20 8.81
C PHE A 573 8.35 -6.12 10.00
N ARG A 574 9.14 -7.19 10.16
CA ARG A 574 8.95 -8.14 11.27
C ARG A 574 9.23 -7.52 12.64
N PHE A 575 10.15 -6.57 12.72
CA PHE A 575 10.54 -5.90 13.98
C PHE A 575 9.64 -4.72 14.34
N THR A 576 8.96 -4.13 13.35
CA THR A 576 8.00 -3.04 13.57
C THR A 576 6.58 -3.60 13.65
N THR A 577 6.03 -3.97 12.51
CA THR A 577 4.63 -4.35 12.33
C THR A 577 4.38 -5.78 12.77
N GLY A 578 5.33 -6.69 12.59
CA GLY A 578 5.21 -8.09 13.03
C GLY A 578 4.96 -8.25 14.54
N ARG A 579 5.53 -7.35 15.35
CA ARG A 579 5.34 -7.36 16.81
C ARG A 579 3.87 -7.20 17.21
N LEU A 580 3.12 -6.33 16.53
CA LEU A 580 1.67 -6.17 16.75
C LEU A 580 0.92 -7.50 16.57
N TYR A 581 1.20 -8.26 15.52
CA TYR A 581 0.52 -9.53 15.25
C TYR A 581 0.79 -10.56 16.35
N PHE A 582 2.04 -10.73 16.77
CA PHE A 582 2.38 -11.73 17.79
C PHE A 582 1.95 -11.33 19.19
N GLU A 583 1.97 -10.03 19.53
CA GLU A 583 1.36 -9.54 20.78
C GLU A 583 -0.16 -9.79 20.77
N PHE A 584 -0.85 -9.55 19.64
CA PHE A 584 -2.27 -9.86 19.53
C PHE A 584 -2.55 -11.36 19.70
N VAL A 585 -1.76 -12.21 19.03
CA VAL A 585 -1.84 -13.67 19.17
C VAL A 585 -1.65 -14.08 20.63
N ASP A 586 -0.65 -13.54 21.32
CA ASP A 586 -0.42 -13.83 22.74
C ASP A 586 -1.65 -13.50 23.60
N LEU A 587 -2.25 -12.32 23.40
CA LEU A 587 -3.48 -11.94 24.13
C LEU A 587 -4.67 -12.85 23.84
N LEU A 588 -4.84 -13.30 22.59
CA LEU A 588 -5.89 -14.25 22.21
C LEU A 588 -5.70 -15.59 22.93
N LEU A 589 -4.46 -16.08 23.00
CA LEU A 589 -4.12 -17.34 23.69
C LEU A 589 -4.25 -17.20 25.22
N GLN A 590 -3.90 -16.06 25.80
CA GLN A 590 -4.14 -15.77 27.22
C GLN A 590 -5.63 -15.76 27.55
N ARG A 591 -6.46 -15.18 26.67
CA ARG A 591 -7.92 -15.16 26.85
C ARG A 591 -8.54 -16.54 26.71
N GLU A 592 -8.04 -17.33 25.77
CA GLU A 592 -8.44 -18.72 25.58
C GLU A 592 -8.15 -19.57 26.83
N ALA A 593 -6.97 -19.40 27.43
CA ALA A 593 -6.54 -20.18 28.59
C ALA A 593 -7.45 -20.03 29.82
N VAL A 594 -8.18 -18.91 29.94
CA VAL A 594 -9.00 -18.59 31.12
C VAL A 594 -10.50 -18.80 30.90
N ILE A 595 -10.95 -19.07 29.67
CA ILE A 595 -12.39 -19.14 29.36
C ILE A 595 -12.92 -20.56 29.52
N SER A 596 -14.04 -20.72 30.25
CA SER A 596 -14.65 -22.04 30.47
C SER A 596 -15.51 -22.54 29.31
N ASP A 597 -16.02 -21.63 28.46
CA ASP A 597 -16.84 -21.97 27.30
C ASP A 597 -15.95 -22.47 26.16
N GLN A 598 -16.00 -23.78 25.90
CA GLN A 598 -15.22 -24.44 24.84
C GLN A 598 -15.47 -23.86 23.44
N THR A 599 -16.68 -23.36 23.17
CA THR A 599 -17.01 -22.74 21.88
C THR A 599 -16.27 -21.42 21.71
N GLN A 600 -16.20 -20.62 22.78
CA GLN A 600 -15.47 -19.35 22.76
C GLN A 600 -13.95 -19.58 22.77
N ALA A 601 -13.44 -20.53 23.55
CA ALA A 601 -12.04 -20.94 23.51
C ALA A 601 -11.61 -21.29 22.07
N THR A 602 -12.42 -22.12 21.39
CA THR A 602 -12.19 -22.51 20.00
C THR A 602 -12.19 -21.30 19.04
N ARG A 603 -13.04 -20.28 19.28
CA ARG A 603 -13.04 -19.05 18.47
C ARG A 603 -11.72 -18.29 18.61
N TYR A 604 -11.20 -18.13 19.83
CA TYR A 604 -9.92 -17.46 20.06
C TYR A 604 -8.74 -18.23 19.44
N LEU A 605 -8.72 -19.57 19.51
CA LEU A 605 -7.71 -20.38 18.81
C LEU A 605 -7.76 -20.18 17.29
N LYS A 606 -8.97 -20.16 16.71
CA LYS A 606 -9.15 -19.92 15.28
C LYS A 606 -8.69 -18.53 14.87
N GLU A 607 -8.99 -17.53 15.69
CA GLU A 607 -8.55 -16.15 15.48
C GLU A 607 -7.03 -16.02 15.60
N ALA A 608 -6.41 -16.67 16.59
CA ALA A 608 -4.95 -16.70 16.73
C ALA A 608 -4.28 -17.31 15.49
N ARG A 609 -4.77 -18.47 15.01
CA ARG A 609 -4.29 -19.08 13.75
C ARG A 609 -4.44 -18.11 12.57
N HIS A 610 -5.60 -17.47 12.45
CA HIS A 610 -5.88 -16.54 11.36
C HIS A 610 -4.94 -15.34 11.40
N THR A 611 -4.68 -14.75 12.56
CA THR A 611 -3.72 -13.65 12.74
C THR A 611 -2.31 -14.08 12.36
N VAL A 612 -1.90 -15.31 12.68
CA VAL A 612 -0.61 -15.86 12.21
C VAL A 612 -0.59 -15.97 10.68
N GLU A 613 -1.59 -16.58 10.04
CA GLU A 613 -1.68 -16.69 8.57
C GLU A 613 -1.68 -15.32 7.87
N GLN A 614 -2.39 -14.34 8.44
CA GLN A 614 -2.37 -12.96 7.98
C GLN A 614 -0.95 -12.36 8.03
N PHE A 615 -0.22 -12.57 9.13
CA PHE A 615 1.17 -12.14 9.25
C PHE A 615 2.06 -12.82 8.20
N LYS A 616 1.88 -14.14 7.96
CA LYS A 616 2.67 -14.88 6.95
C LYS A 616 2.52 -14.29 5.56
N ALA A 617 1.29 -13.95 5.18
CA ALA A 617 1.02 -13.30 3.90
C ALA A 617 1.66 -11.91 3.83
N ALA A 618 1.58 -11.12 4.91
CA ALA A 618 2.15 -9.78 4.96
C ALA A 618 3.68 -9.80 4.89
N GLU A 619 4.32 -10.74 5.58
CA GLU A 619 5.77 -10.96 5.53
C GLU A 619 6.23 -11.35 4.12
N LEU A 620 5.45 -12.15 3.40
CA LEU A 620 5.78 -12.57 2.04
C LEU A 620 5.67 -11.41 1.03
N GLN A 621 4.62 -10.59 1.15
CA GLN A 621 4.47 -9.39 0.32
C GLN A 621 5.59 -8.38 0.58
N ASP A 622 5.96 -8.13 1.84
CA ASP A 622 7.08 -7.24 2.19
C ASP A 622 8.39 -7.74 1.59
N TYR A 623 8.63 -9.06 1.65
CA TYR A 623 9.82 -9.66 1.07
C TYR A 623 9.92 -9.46 -0.45
N PHE A 624 8.84 -9.73 -1.18
CA PHE A 624 8.82 -9.60 -2.64
C PHE A 624 8.54 -8.17 -3.13
N ARG A 625 8.19 -7.24 -2.23
CA ARG A 625 7.72 -5.89 -2.56
C ARG A 625 6.55 -5.92 -3.55
N ASP A 626 5.66 -6.89 -3.37
CA ASP A 626 4.52 -7.14 -4.25
C ASP A 626 3.31 -7.62 -3.44
N ASP A 627 2.24 -6.82 -3.41
CA ASP A 627 1.01 -7.19 -2.71
C ASP A 627 0.28 -8.37 -3.32
N CYS A 628 0.64 -8.79 -4.54
CA CYS A 628 -0.10 -9.80 -5.28
C CYS A 628 0.42 -11.21 -5.05
N VAL A 629 1.45 -11.36 -4.22
CA VAL A 629 1.98 -12.68 -3.88
C VAL A 629 0.95 -13.51 -3.09
N ASP A 630 0.09 -12.88 -2.29
CA ASP A 630 -1.02 -13.56 -1.62
C ASP A 630 -2.32 -13.56 -2.44
N ALA A 631 -2.36 -12.91 -3.60
CA ALA A 631 -3.45 -13.05 -4.56
C ALA A 631 -3.47 -14.45 -5.22
N ALA A 632 -2.49 -15.32 -4.94
CA ALA A 632 -2.57 -16.74 -5.25
C ALA A 632 -3.43 -17.55 -4.26
N ARG A 633 -3.95 -16.93 -3.17
CA ARG A 633 -4.86 -17.56 -2.18
C ARG A 633 -5.95 -18.37 -2.89
N PRO A 634 -5.90 -19.72 -2.83
CA PRO A 634 -6.95 -20.56 -3.37
C PRO A 634 -8.28 -20.14 -2.73
N GLN A 635 -9.28 -19.83 -3.54
CA GLN A 635 -10.63 -19.64 -3.01
C GLN A 635 -11.09 -20.96 -2.37
N ALA A 636 -11.51 -20.87 -1.11
CA ALA A 636 -12.50 -21.74 -0.47
C ALA A 636 -12.09 -23.18 -0.12
N MET A 637 -11.21 -23.35 0.87
CA MET A 637 -11.39 -24.47 1.82
C MET A 637 -11.20 -23.97 3.26
N PRO A 638 -12.08 -24.35 4.21
CA PRO A 638 -11.83 -24.10 5.62
C PRO A 638 -10.54 -24.81 6.03
N LEU A 639 -9.62 -24.08 6.66
CA LEU A 639 -8.37 -24.59 7.25
C LEU A 639 -8.55 -25.83 8.16
N ASP A 640 -9.79 -26.08 8.59
CA ASP A 640 -10.19 -27.18 9.46
C ASP A 640 -10.38 -28.53 8.72
N ALA A 641 -10.21 -28.57 7.38
CA ALA A 641 -10.51 -29.75 6.56
C ALA A 641 -9.37 -30.15 5.59
N VAL A 642 -8.10 -30.04 6.02
CA VAL A 642 -6.92 -30.42 5.19
C VAL A 642 -6.92 -31.92 4.83
N SER A 643 -7.07 -32.79 5.83
CA SER A 643 -7.31 -34.24 5.65
C SER A 643 -7.75 -34.84 6.99
N LYS A 644 -8.43 -36.00 6.96
CA LYS A 644 -8.71 -36.79 8.17
C LYS A 644 -7.47 -37.47 8.75
N THR A 645 -6.41 -37.62 7.95
CA THR A 645 -5.15 -38.31 8.31
C THR A 645 -3.95 -37.36 8.38
N ALA A 646 -4.18 -36.04 8.34
CA ALA A 646 -3.12 -35.04 8.45
C ALA A 646 -3.31 -34.15 9.67
N ILE A 647 -2.19 -33.75 10.28
CA ILE A 647 -2.14 -32.80 11.39
C ILE A 647 -1.30 -31.61 10.96
N VAL A 648 -1.76 -30.40 11.30
CA VAL A 648 -1.08 -29.15 10.97
C VAL A 648 -0.50 -28.54 12.23
N LEU A 649 0.80 -28.28 12.25
CA LEU A 649 1.51 -27.69 13.36
C LEU A 649 1.94 -26.25 13.06
N TYR A 650 1.52 -25.34 13.94
CA TYR A 650 1.95 -23.94 13.97
C TYR A 650 2.81 -23.67 15.21
N PRO A 651 4.15 -23.71 15.11
CA PRO A 651 5.02 -23.25 16.17
C PRO A 651 5.01 -21.72 16.21
N ILE A 652 4.45 -21.14 17.27
CA ILE A 652 4.37 -19.70 17.50
C ILE A 652 5.43 -19.34 18.54
N LEU A 653 6.45 -18.60 18.11
CA LEU A 653 7.58 -18.22 18.96
C LEU A 653 7.26 -16.90 19.68
N LEU A 654 6.91 -16.98 20.96
CA LEU A 654 6.73 -15.83 21.85
C LEU A 654 8.04 -15.56 22.62
N PRO A 655 8.23 -14.35 23.19
CA PRO A 655 9.50 -13.97 23.82
C PRO A 655 9.96 -14.95 24.92
N ASP A 656 9.03 -15.44 25.72
CA ASP A 656 9.25 -16.27 26.92
C ASP A 656 8.94 -17.76 26.71
N ARG A 657 8.12 -18.12 25.71
CA ARG A 657 7.67 -19.49 25.46
C ARG A 657 7.40 -19.79 23.98
N ILE A 658 7.20 -21.07 23.65
CA ILE A 658 6.57 -21.47 22.37
C ILE A 658 5.14 -21.89 22.66
N GLU A 659 4.22 -21.45 21.80
CA GLU A 659 2.86 -21.99 21.73
C GLU A 659 2.76 -22.86 20.48
N LEU A 660 2.41 -24.14 20.65
CA LEU A 660 2.11 -25.03 19.54
C LEU A 660 0.61 -25.05 19.32
N LEU A 661 0.18 -24.43 18.22
CA LEU A 661 -1.21 -24.51 17.78
C LEU A 661 -1.34 -25.64 16.76
N VAL A 662 -2.15 -26.65 17.09
CA VAL A 662 -2.23 -27.92 16.37
C VAL A 662 -3.62 -28.08 15.78
N GLY A 663 -3.70 -28.13 14.46
CA GLY A 663 -4.91 -28.47 13.72
C GLY A 663 -5.09 -29.98 13.63
N LEU A 664 -6.11 -30.50 14.30
CA LEU A 664 -6.54 -31.90 14.25
C LEU A 664 -7.85 -32.02 13.46
N PRO A 665 -8.20 -33.23 12.98
CA PRO A 665 -9.52 -33.48 12.40
C PRO A 665 -10.69 -33.18 13.35
N SER A 666 -10.45 -33.22 14.67
CA SER A 666 -11.43 -32.92 15.72
C SER A 666 -11.50 -31.44 16.10
N GLY A 667 -10.57 -30.60 15.62
CA GLY A 667 -10.49 -29.18 15.97
C GLY A 667 -9.07 -28.70 16.28
N LEU A 668 -8.95 -27.45 16.72
CA LEU A 668 -7.68 -26.87 17.13
C LEU A 668 -7.39 -27.19 18.60
N GLN A 669 -6.13 -27.51 18.89
CA GLN A 669 -5.61 -27.68 20.24
C GLN A 669 -4.33 -26.87 20.43
N ARG A 670 -4.10 -26.41 21.66
CA ARG A 670 -2.94 -25.63 22.06
C ARG A 670 -2.07 -26.42 23.03
N PHE A 671 -0.75 -26.32 22.87
CA PHE A 671 0.24 -26.87 23.80
C PHE A 671 1.26 -25.80 24.14
N ASP A 672 1.44 -25.52 25.43
CA ASP A 672 2.47 -24.63 25.91
C ASP A 672 3.81 -25.36 26.04
N VAL A 673 4.89 -24.70 25.63
CA VAL A 673 6.25 -25.24 25.76
C VAL A 673 7.13 -24.16 26.39
N PRO A 674 7.60 -24.34 27.64
CA PRO A 674 8.28 -23.30 28.43
C PRO A 674 9.75 -23.12 27.99
N VAL A 675 9.93 -22.64 26.76
CA VAL A 675 11.24 -22.32 26.18
C VAL A 675 11.17 -21.04 25.37
N SER A 676 12.10 -20.12 25.61
CA SER A 676 12.10 -18.81 24.95
C SER A 676 12.41 -18.90 23.45
N ALA A 677 11.83 -17.98 22.66
CA ALA A 677 12.14 -17.85 21.24
C ALA A 677 13.66 -17.68 20.98
N GLN A 678 14.39 -17.00 21.87
CA GLN A 678 15.83 -16.86 21.77
C GLN A 678 16.53 -18.22 21.86
N ARG A 679 16.18 -19.03 22.88
CA ARG A 679 16.82 -20.34 23.07
C ARG A 679 16.56 -21.28 21.91
N VAL A 680 15.34 -21.26 21.37
CA VAL A 680 14.97 -22.02 20.16
C VAL A 680 15.80 -21.55 18.97
N THR A 681 15.94 -20.24 18.79
CA THR A 681 16.75 -19.66 17.71
C THR A 681 18.19 -20.13 17.78
N GLU A 682 18.78 -20.18 18.97
CA GLU A 682 20.14 -20.69 19.20
C GLU A 682 20.28 -22.16 18.80
N GLU A 683 19.37 -23.03 19.25
CA GLU A 683 19.38 -24.46 18.90
C GLU A 683 19.15 -24.70 17.41
N VAL A 684 18.26 -23.95 16.76
CA VAL A 684 18.01 -24.04 15.32
C VAL A 684 19.25 -23.64 14.52
N ARG A 685 19.93 -22.55 14.90
CA ARG A 685 21.19 -22.13 14.26
C ARG A 685 22.30 -23.17 14.47
N ALA A 686 22.39 -23.74 15.66
CA ALA A 686 23.34 -24.81 15.95
C ALA A 686 23.05 -26.04 15.09
N LEU A 687 21.81 -26.53 15.05
CA LEU A 687 21.38 -27.65 14.20
C LEU A 687 21.74 -27.39 12.73
N ARG A 688 21.33 -26.25 12.18
CA ARG A 688 21.61 -25.86 10.79
C ARG A 688 23.10 -25.94 10.48
N THR A 689 23.93 -25.31 11.31
CA THR A 689 25.38 -25.25 11.10
C THR A 689 26.02 -26.65 11.19
N LYS A 690 25.54 -27.51 12.11
CA LYS A 690 26.08 -28.86 12.28
C LYS A 690 25.65 -29.80 11.15
N LEU A 691 24.47 -29.60 10.55
CA LEU A 691 24.00 -30.38 9.39
C LEU A 691 24.87 -30.18 8.14
N GLU A 692 25.60 -29.07 8.02
CA GLU A 692 26.51 -28.83 6.90
C GLU A 692 27.70 -29.83 6.90
N ARG A 693 28.05 -30.40 8.07
CA ARG A 693 29.14 -31.37 8.21
C ARG A 693 28.62 -32.81 8.14
N ARG A 694 28.53 -33.34 6.92
CA ARG A 694 27.96 -34.67 6.60
C ARG A 694 28.61 -35.87 7.31
N THR A 695 29.83 -35.73 7.82
CA THR A 695 30.57 -36.82 8.49
C THR A 695 30.39 -36.86 10.01
N SER A 696 29.69 -35.88 10.59
CA SER A 696 29.58 -35.74 12.04
C SER A 696 28.14 -35.89 12.51
N TRP A 697 27.93 -36.71 13.55
CA TRP A 697 26.66 -36.81 14.26
C TRP A 697 26.46 -35.71 15.31
N ALA A 698 27.30 -34.67 15.33
CA ALA A 698 27.21 -33.56 16.27
C ALA A 698 25.91 -32.75 16.16
N PHE A 699 25.15 -32.91 15.06
CA PHE A 699 23.82 -32.31 14.92
C PHE A 699 22.75 -33.01 15.77
N LEU A 700 22.98 -34.28 16.16
CA LEU A 700 21.96 -35.15 16.74
C LEU A 700 21.39 -34.64 18.08
N PRO A 701 22.19 -34.13 19.04
CA PRO A 701 21.64 -33.58 20.28
C PRO A 701 20.70 -32.38 20.02
N HIS A 702 21.06 -31.50 19.08
CA HIS A 702 20.23 -30.36 18.71
C HIS A 702 18.91 -30.80 18.05
N ALA A 703 18.95 -31.82 17.19
CA ALA A 703 17.76 -32.42 16.61
C ALA A 703 16.84 -33.05 17.66
N GLN A 704 17.40 -33.65 18.71
CA GLN A 704 16.65 -34.21 19.84
C GLN A 704 16.04 -33.13 20.73
N HIS A 705 16.76 -32.06 21.03
CA HIS A 705 16.21 -30.92 21.78
C HIS A 705 15.00 -30.30 21.06
N LEU A 706 15.12 -30.07 19.75
CA LEU A 706 14.01 -29.53 18.96
C LEU A 706 12.84 -30.52 18.82
N TYR A 707 13.10 -31.83 18.72
CA TYR A 707 12.05 -32.85 18.78
C TYR A 707 11.29 -32.77 20.11
N ASN A 708 12.02 -32.64 21.23
CA ASN A 708 11.43 -32.57 22.57
C ASN A 708 10.54 -31.34 22.76
N TRP A 709 10.83 -30.24 22.07
CA TRP A 709 10.00 -29.04 22.13
C TRP A 709 8.85 -29.06 21.13
N LEU A 710 9.04 -29.59 19.93
CA LEU A 710 8.06 -29.43 18.85
C LEU A 710 7.13 -30.63 18.64
N ILE A 711 7.57 -31.84 18.99
CA ILE A 711 6.86 -33.09 18.68
C ILE A 711 6.48 -33.87 19.93
N ARG A 712 7.40 -33.99 20.90
CA ARG A 712 7.16 -34.75 22.12
C ARG A 712 5.90 -34.34 22.90
N PRO A 713 5.53 -33.05 23.02
CA PRO A 713 4.29 -32.66 23.68
C PRO A 713 3.03 -33.20 22.99
N LEU A 714 3.14 -33.51 21.69
CA LEU A 714 2.03 -33.96 20.86
C LEU A 714 1.88 -35.49 20.86
N GLU A 715 2.91 -36.25 21.22
CA GLU A 715 2.90 -37.73 21.13
C GLU A 715 1.66 -38.40 21.75
N PRO A 716 1.12 -37.95 22.91
CA PRO A 716 -0.10 -38.51 23.46
C PRO A 716 -1.29 -38.43 22.50
N ILE A 717 -1.48 -37.30 21.81
CA ILE A 717 -2.57 -37.12 20.84
C ILE A 717 -2.25 -37.72 19.47
N LEU A 718 -0.97 -37.79 19.08
CA LEU A 718 -0.56 -38.42 17.83
C LEU A 718 -0.81 -39.95 17.87
N SER A 719 -0.81 -40.55 19.06
CA SER A 719 -1.08 -41.98 19.24
C SER A 719 -2.57 -42.35 19.15
N THR A 720 -3.49 -41.38 19.27
CA THR A 720 -4.94 -41.63 19.27
C THR A 720 -5.58 -41.46 17.89
N ILE A 721 -4.81 -40.99 16.91
CA ILE A 721 -5.27 -40.70 15.55
C ILE A 721 -4.43 -41.55 14.58
N GLU A 722 -5.07 -42.08 13.54
CA GLU A 722 -4.37 -42.73 12.43
C GLU A 722 -3.70 -41.65 11.56
N LEU A 723 -2.54 -41.19 12.01
CA LEU A 723 -1.78 -40.11 11.40
C LEU A 723 -0.87 -40.62 10.29
N GLU A 724 -1.06 -40.09 9.08
CA GLU A 724 -0.17 -40.34 7.95
C GLU A 724 0.79 -39.18 7.71
N THR A 725 0.31 -37.93 7.81
CA THR A 725 1.06 -36.74 7.39
C THR A 725 1.14 -35.65 8.46
N LEU A 726 2.35 -35.18 8.73
CA LEU A 726 2.61 -33.97 9.52
C LEU A 726 2.89 -32.77 8.60
N VAL A 727 2.05 -31.75 8.69
CA VAL A 727 2.21 -30.48 7.97
C VAL A 727 2.76 -29.43 8.93
N PHE A 728 3.93 -28.87 8.64
CA PHE A 728 4.52 -27.80 9.43
C PHE A 728 4.29 -26.45 8.76
N VAL A 729 3.85 -25.47 9.56
CA VAL A 729 3.81 -24.05 9.21
C VAL A 729 4.86 -23.29 10.04
N PRO A 730 6.17 -23.44 9.72
CA PRO A 730 7.24 -22.89 10.55
C PRO A 730 7.27 -21.37 10.56
N ASP A 731 7.78 -20.82 11.66
CA ASP A 731 8.02 -19.40 11.85
C ASP A 731 9.48 -19.05 12.16
N GLY A 732 9.90 -17.88 11.69
CA GLY A 732 11.22 -17.31 11.93
C GLY A 732 12.37 -18.31 11.64
N PRO A 733 13.24 -18.60 12.62
CA PRO A 733 14.41 -19.45 12.42
C PRO A 733 14.05 -20.88 12.00
N LEU A 734 12.90 -21.41 12.41
CA LEU A 734 12.50 -22.80 12.13
C LEU A 734 12.38 -23.08 10.63
N ARG A 735 12.15 -22.06 9.79
CA ARG A 735 12.14 -22.20 8.33
C ARG A 735 13.50 -22.59 7.74
N THR A 736 14.58 -22.45 8.52
CA THR A 736 15.95 -22.63 8.03
C THR A 736 16.50 -24.04 8.24
N ILE A 737 15.70 -24.96 8.80
CA ILE A 737 16.06 -26.35 9.04
C ILE A 737 15.04 -27.31 8.43
N PRO A 738 15.46 -28.48 7.94
CA PRO A 738 14.54 -29.52 7.51
C PRO A 738 13.90 -30.21 8.72
N MET A 739 12.58 -30.14 8.86
CA MET A 739 11.87 -30.81 9.98
C MET A 739 12.06 -32.33 10.00
N ALA A 740 12.40 -32.92 8.84
CA ALA A 740 12.66 -34.35 8.68
C ALA A 740 13.78 -34.89 9.58
N VAL A 741 14.73 -34.02 9.99
CA VAL A 741 15.90 -34.41 10.77
C VAL A 741 15.66 -34.42 12.27
N LEU A 742 14.48 -33.97 12.74
CA LEU A 742 14.12 -34.07 14.15
C LEU A 742 14.17 -35.54 14.59
N HIS A 743 14.64 -35.80 15.80
CA HIS A 743 14.99 -37.16 16.22
C HIS A 743 14.47 -37.46 17.62
N ASP A 744 13.75 -38.57 17.78
CA ASP A 744 13.09 -38.91 19.06
C ASP A 744 14.04 -39.54 20.10
N GLY A 745 15.24 -39.93 19.67
CA GLY A 745 16.22 -40.67 20.46
C GLY A 745 16.54 -42.04 19.86
N HIS A 746 15.66 -42.54 18.99
CA HIS A 746 15.80 -43.81 18.30
C HIS A 746 15.79 -43.67 16.77
N GLN A 747 14.93 -42.80 16.24
CA GLN A 747 14.78 -42.61 14.79
C GLN A 747 14.43 -41.17 14.43
N PHE A 748 14.67 -40.84 13.15
CA PHE A 748 14.28 -39.56 12.55
C PHE A 748 12.78 -39.48 12.32
N LEU A 749 12.22 -38.28 12.44
CA LEU A 749 10.80 -38.00 12.28
C LEU A 749 10.26 -38.45 10.91
N ILE A 750 11.06 -38.30 9.86
CA ILE A 750 10.70 -38.73 8.49
C ILE A 750 10.49 -40.24 8.36
N ARG A 751 10.99 -41.05 9.31
CA ARG A 751 10.71 -42.50 9.35
C ARG A 751 9.36 -42.83 9.97
N LYS A 752 8.75 -41.89 10.69
CA LYS A 752 7.49 -42.08 11.42
C LYS A 752 6.28 -41.60 10.62
N TYR A 753 6.41 -40.46 9.93
CA TYR A 753 5.30 -39.82 9.23
C TYR A 753 5.73 -39.28 7.87
N ALA A 754 4.79 -39.20 6.93
CA ALA A 754 4.95 -38.32 5.78
C ALA A 754 4.99 -36.86 6.25
N MET A 755 5.69 -36.00 5.52
CA MET A 755 5.96 -34.64 5.97
C MET A 755 5.73 -33.62 4.86
N ALA A 756 5.09 -32.52 5.21
CA ALA A 756 4.95 -31.34 4.37
C ALA A 756 5.37 -30.09 5.15
N VAL A 757 5.93 -29.11 4.45
CA VAL A 757 6.27 -27.80 5.02
C VAL A 757 5.67 -26.75 4.10
N THR A 758 4.94 -25.79 4.67
CA THR A 758 4.31 -24.71 3.92
C THR A 758 4.56 -23.36 4.61
N PRO A 759 4.76 -22.26 3.86
CA PRO A 759 4.90 -20.92 4.45
C PRO A 759 3.64 -20.45 5.19
N GLY A 760 2.48 -20.99 4.85
CA GLY A 760 1.16 -20.68 5.40
C GLY A 760 0.11 -21.51 4.67
N LEU A 761 -0.90 -22.01 5.38
CA LEU A 761 -1.98 -22.77 4.75
C LEU A 761 -2.86 -21.89 3.85
N ASP A 762 -2.99 -20.59 4.14
CA ASP A 762 -3.71 -19.67 3.25
C ASP A 762 -2.94 -19.41 1.93
N LEU A 763 -1.62 -19.67 1.93
CA LEU A 763 -0.72 -19.36 0.81
C LEU A 763 -0.50 -20.55 -0.14
N THR A 764 -0.98 -21.74 0.21
CA THR A 764 -0.78 -22.96 -0.57
C THR A 764 -2.11 -23.69 -0.73
N ASP A 765 -2.30 -24.37 -1.87
CA ASP A 765 -3.47 -25.22 -2.06
C ASP A 765 -3.27 -26.54 -1.29
N PRO A 766 -4.06 -26.82 -0.23
CA PRO A 766 -3.87 -28.01 0.58
C PRO A 766 -4.43 -29.28 -0.07
N ARG A 767 -5.05 -29.18 -1.26
CA ARG A 767 -5.66 -30.34 -1.91
C ARG A 767 -4.61 -31.38 -2.32
N PRO A 768 -4.86 -32.67 -2.07
CA PRO A 768 -3.98 -33.74 -2.54
C PRO A 768 -3.82 -33.70 -4.06
N LEU A 769 -2.57 -33.82 -4.52
CA LEU A 769 -2.27 -33.99 -5.94
C LEU A 769 -2.73 -35.40 -6.39
N GLN A 770 -3.46 -35.48 -7.51
CA GLN A 770 -3.81 -36.78 -8.10
C GLN A 770 -2.55 -37.42 -8.70
N HIS A 771 -1.95 -38.36 -7.96
CA HIS A 771 -0.70 -39.04 -8.36
C HIS A 771 -0.75 -39.67 -9.76
N SER A 772 -1.90 -40.19 -10.19
CA SER A 772 -2.07 -40.78 -11.53
C SER A 772 -1.98 -39.78 -12.69
N LYS A 773 -1.95 -38.47 -12.39
CA LYS A 773 -1.81 -37.36 -13.36
C LYS A 773 -0.63 -36.44 -13.02
N ALA A 774 0.27 -36.87 -12.14
CA ALA A 774 1.43 -36.07 -11.76
C ALA A 774 2.46 -36.07 -12.91
N LYS A 775 2.64 -34.90 -13.53
CA LYS A 775 3.69 -34.62 -14.52
C LYS A 775 4.74 -33.74 -13.87
N VAL A 776 5.97 -34.24 -13.80
CA VAL A 776 7.07 -33.56 -13.12
C VAL A 776 8.03 -32.96 -14.13
N LEU A 777 8.39 -31.69 -13.95
CA LEU A 777 9.58 -31.12 -14.60
C LEU A 777 10.71 -31.09 -13.58
N ALA A 778 11.72 -31.93 -13.78
CA ALA A 778 12.84 -32.10 -12.87
C ALA A 778 14.10 -31.45 -13.46
N MET A 779 14.81 -30.65 -12.66
CA MET A 779 16.00 -29.94 -13.11
C MET A 779 17.07 -29.85 -12.05
N GLY A 780 18.33 -29.82 -12.46
CA GLY A 780 19.42 -29.67 -11.50
C GLY A 780 20.81 -29.45 -12.09
N LEU A 781 21.73 -29.09 -11.20
CA LEU A 781 23.14 -28.87 -11.50
C LEU A 781 23.99 -29.95 -10.81
N THR A 782 24.71 -30.74 -11.60
CA THR A 782 25.68 -31.73 -11.09
C THR A 782 27.11 -31.19 -11.10
N GLN A 783 27.36 -30.11 -11.86
CA GLN A 783 28.67 -29.48 -12.03
C GLN A 783 28.82 -28.23 -11.17
N GLU A 784 30.07 -27.80 -10.97
CA GLU A 784 30.38 -26.50 -10.36
C GLU A 784 29.83 -25.36 -11.23
N VAL A 785 29.19 -24.36 -10.62
CA VAL A 785 28.64 -23.20 -11.34
C VAL A 785 28.89 -21.92 -10.56
N GLN A 786 29.44 -20.89 -11.22
CA GLN A 786 29.57 -19.54 -10.68
C GLN A 786 30.24 -19.49 -9.28
N GLY A 787 31.25 -20.33 -9.04
CA GLY A 787 31.98 -20.43 -7.76
C GLY A 787 31.29 -21.27 -6.68
N PHE A 788 30.20 -21.98 -7.01
CA PHE A 788 29.52 -22.90 -6.11
C PHE A 788 29.91 -24.35 -6.43
N PRO A 789 30.31 -25.16 -5.43
CA PRO A 789 30.83 -26.51 -5.63
C PRO A 789 29.79 -27.44 -6.26
N ALA A 790 30.26 -28.47 -6.98
CA ALA A 790 29.39 -29.50 -7.55
C ALA A 790 28.47 -30.15 -6.49
N LEU A 791 27.24 -30.49 -6.89
CA LEU A 791 26.27 -31.22 -6.08
C LEU A 791 26.20 -32.69 -6.56
N PRO A 792 27.02 -33.59 -5.99
CA PRO A 792 27.28 -34.91 -6.59
C PRO A 792 26.09 -35.88 -6.58
N HIS A 793 25.03 -35.60 -5.82
CA HIS A 793 23.86 -36.49 -5.71
C HIS A 793 22.65 -36.04 -6.53
N VAL A 794 22.73 -34.88 -7.21
CA VAL A 794 21.63 -34.35 -8.01
C VAL A 794 21.24 -35.32 -9.12
N GLU A 795 22.21 -35.98 -9.76
CA GLU A 795 21.92 -36.97 -10.80
C GLU A 795 21.11 -38.16 -10.27
N ASN A 796 21.53 -38.70 -9.12
CA ASN A 796 20.83 -39.80 -8.47
C ASN A 796 19.42 -39.38 -8.01
N GLU A 797 19.27 -38.17 -7.50
CA GLU A 797 17.99 -37.60 -7.07
C GLU A 797 17.03 -37.47 -8.25
N LEU A 798 17.47 -36.87 -9.37
CA LEU A 798 16.64 -36.68 -10.55
C LEU A 798 16.26 -38.02 -11.20
N GLN A 799 17.18 -39.00 -11.20
CA GLN A 799 16.87 -40.34 -11.69
C GLN A 799 15.83 -41.04 -10.80
N ALA A 800 15.90 -40.87 -9.48
CA ALA A 800 14.90 -41.39 -8.56
C ALA A 800 13.52 -40.75 -8.80
N VAL A 801 13.46 -39.43 -9.00
CA VAL A 801 12.22 -38.71 -9.36
C VAL A 801 11.64 -39.23 -10.67
N LYS A 802 12.48 -39.44 -11.69
CA LYS A 802 12.07 -39.98 -12.99
C LYS A 802 11.56 -41.41 -12.93
N ASN A 803 12.05 -42.21 -11.99
CA ASN A 803 11.53 -43.57 -11.79
C ASN A 803 10.16 -43.57 -11.08
N LEU A 804 9.86 -42.53 -10.30
CA LEU A 804 8.60 -42.38 -9.57
C LEU A 804 7.50 -41.73 -10.42
N TYR A 805 7.86 -40.82 -11.31
CA TYR A 805 6.94 -40.02 -12.12
C TYR A 805 7.41 -39.91 -13.56
N ASP A 806 6.46 -39.85 -14.49
CA ASP A 806 6.76 -39.43 -15.87
C ASP A 806 7.26 -37.98 -15.84
N SER A 807 8.57 -37.82 -16.07
CA SER A 807 9.25 -36.54 -15.85
C SER A 807 10.17 -36.13 -16.99
N GLY A 808 10.04 -34.86 -17.38
CA GLY A 808 11.03 -34.19 -18.22
C GLY A 808 12.24 -33.81 -17.37
N THR A 809 13.46 -34.05 -17.84
CA THR A 809 14.70 -33.73 -17.10
C THR A 809 15.52 -32.64 -17.80
N ILE A 810 15.96 -31.64 -17.04
CA ILE A 810 16.86 -30.57 -17.50
C ILE A 810 18.13 -30.55 -16.63
N LEU A 811 19.30 -30.77 -17.23
CA LEU A 811 20.58 -30.87 -16.51
C LEU A 811 21.60 -29.86 -17.01
N ASN A 812 22.41 -29.34 -16.09
CA ASN A 812 23.64 -28.58 -16.37
C ASN A 812 23.42 -27.49 -17.43
N GLU A 813 24.15 -27.54 -18.55
CA GLU A 813 24.10 -26.53 -19.63
C GLU A 813 22.69 -26.27 -20.17
N ALA A 814 21.82 -27.26 -20.06
CA ALA A 814 20.46 -27.17 -20.53
C ALA A 814 19.51 -26.47 -19.53
N PHE A 815 19.94 -26.26 -18.28
CA PHE A 815 19.21 -25.59 -17.21
C PHE A 815 19.23 -24.07 -17.38
N LEU A 816 18.50 -23.59 -18.40
CA LEU A 816 18.35 -22.18 -18.77
C LEU A 816 16.89 -21.72 -18.55
N VAL A 817 16.69 -20.47 -18.11
CA VAL A 817 15.35 -19.90 -17.86
C VAL A 817 14.44 -20.02 -19.08
N GLN A 818 14.97 -19.65 -20.26
CA GLN A 818 14.23 -19.70 -21.53
C GLN A 818 13.76 -21.11 -21.87
N ARG A 819 14.51 -22.15 -21.47
CA ARG A 819 14.10 -23.55 -21.65
C ARG A 819 13.02 -23.93 -20.66
N ILE A 820 13.17 -23.59 -19.39
CA ILE A 820 12.15 -23.84 -18.35
C ILE A 820 10.82 -23.23 -18.78
N GLU A 821 10.82 -21.96 -19.19
CA GLU A 821 9.62 -21.29 -19.66
C GLU A 821 9.00 -21.96 -20.89
N ARG A 822 9.83 -22.48 -21.81
CA ARG A 822 9.36 -23.21 -22.99
C ARG A 822 8.68 -24.52 -22.60
N GLU A 823 9.30 -25.30 -21.72
CA GLU A 823 8.71 -26.55 -21.22
C GLU A 823 7.40 -26.30 -20.48
N LEU A 824 7.35 -25.29 -19.59
CA LEU A 824 6.15 -24.91 -18.85
C LEU A 824 5.02 -24.37 -19.74
N ARG A 825 5.33 -23.78 -20.91
CA ARG A 825 4.33 -23.35 -21.91
C ARG A 825 3.78 -24.52 -22.74
N ASN A 826 4.61 -25.52 -23.01
CA ASN A 826 4.26 -26.63 -23.90
C ASN A 826 3.52 -27.75 -23.19
N GLU A 827 3.82 -27.99 -21.92
CA GLU A 827 3.29 -29.10 -21.14
C GLU A 827 2.75 -28.60 -19.79
N PRO A 828 1.58 -29.07 -19.34
CA PRO A 828 0.98 -28.66 -18.07
C PRO A 828 1.59 -29.46 -16.91
N PHE A 829 2.86 -29.19 -16.58
CA PHE A 829 3.50 -29.74 -15.38
C PHE A 829 2.80 -29.25 -14.12
N ASN A 830 2.53 -30.15 -13.17
CA ASN A 830 1.94 -29.82 -11.88
C ASN A 830 2.93 -29.94 -10.71
N ILE A 831 4.14 -30.45 -10.97
CA ILE A 831 5.24 -30.50 -10.00
C ILE A 831 6.51 -29.99 -10.67
N LEU A 832 7.19 -29.06 -10.00
CA LEU A 832 8.52 -28.59 -10.37
C LEU A 832 9.51 -29.07 -9.32
N HIS A 833 10.49 -29.87 -9.73
CA HIS A 833 11.56 -30.34 -8.86
C HIS A 833 12.88 -29.68 -9.27
N ILE A 834 13.48 -28.90 -8.37
CA ILE A 834 14.71 -28.14 -8.64
C ILE A 834 15.79 -28.54 -7.64
N ALA A 835 16.85 -29.17 -8.12
CA ALA A 835 17.99 -29.61 -7.32
C ALA A 835 19.22 -28.75 -7.68
N THR A 836 19.39 -27.63 -6.98
CA THR A 836 20.44 -26.63 -7.25
C THR A 836 20.84 -25.85 -6.00
N HIS A 837 21.90 -25.04 -6.09
CA HIS A 837 22.24 -24.08 -5.04
C HIS A 837 21.24 -22.92 -5.01
N GLY A 838 20.86 -22.50 -3.80
CA GLY A 838 20.07 -21.29 -3.58
C GLY A 838 20.81 -20.32 -2.69
N GLN A 839 20.72 -19.02 -3.00
CA GLN A 839 21.08 -17.95 -2.10
C GLN A 839 19.81 -17.17 -1.76
N PHE A 840 19.52 -17.04 -0.47
CA PHE A 840 18.39 -16.26 0.03
C PHE A 840 18.93 -15.17 0.95
N LYS A 841 18.76 -13.91 0.53
CA LYS A 841 19.13 -12.71 1.28
C LYS A 841 17.86 -11.95 1.64
N SER A 842 18.01 -10.94 2.49
CA SER A 842 16.93 -10.01 2.84
C SER A 842 16.49 -9.12 1.68
N ASP A 843 17.37 -8.95 0.68
CA ASP A 843 17.07 -8.28 -0.58
C ASP A 843 16.69 -9.34 -1.62
N VAL A 844 15.53 -9.17 -2.25
CA VAL A 844 15.00 -10.07 -3.28
C VAL A 844 15.90 -10.09 -4.52
N GLU A 845 16.54 -8.96 -4.86
CA GLU A 845 17.46 -8.87 -6.00
C GLU A 845 18.77 -9.65 -5.77
N GLN A 846 19.07 -9.98 -4.50
CA GLN A 846 20.22 -10.80 -4.11
C GLN A 846 19.84 -12.25 -3.81
N THR A 847 18.58 -12.61 -4.07
CA THR A 847 18.02 -13.93 -3.86
C THR A 847 17.87 -14.64 -5.19
N PHE A 848 18.49 -15.80 -5.34
CA PHE A 848 18.48 -16.53 -6.60
C PHE A 848 18.68 -18.03 -6.40
N LEU A 849 18.17 -18.80 -7.36
CA LEU A 849 18.57 -20.18 -7.59
C LEU A 849 19.67 -20.20 -8.66
N LYS A 850 20.69 -21.03 -8.45
CA LYS A 850 21.76 -21.19 -9.43
C LYS A 850 21.29 -21.98 -10.64
N ARG A 851 21.77 -21.54 -11.78
CA ARG A 851 21.57 -22.13 -13.10
C ARG A 851 22.83 -21.93 -13.93
N THR A 852 22.88 -22.60 -15.08
CA THR A 852 23.91 -22.28 -16.08
C THR A 852 23.75 -20.83 -16.54
N PRO A 853 24.85 -20.06 -16.72
CA PRO A 853 24.82 -18.66 -17.17
C PRO A 853 23.86 -18.35 -18.32
#